data_AF-A0A7K0SI09-F1
#
_entry.id   AF-A0A7K0SI09-F1
#
_cell.length_a   1.000
_cell.length_b   1.000
_cell.length_c   1.000
_cell.angle_alpha   90.00
_cell.angle_beta   90.00
_cell.angle_gamma   90.00
#
_symmetry.space_group_name_H-M   'P 1'
#
loop_
_entity.id
_entity.type
_entity.pdbx_description
1 polymer ?
#
loop_
_entity_poly.entity_id
_entity_poly.type
_entity_poly.pdbx_seq_one_letter_code
_entity_poly.pdbx_strand_id
1 'polypeptide(L)'
;MDSEAPETPGGPDLGPEPSSEVEISGSDHWFTDGFEDLLEETAHRPAVVAVVVIRDAGEWLEETLLALDSLDYPDVTTLVIDDGSRYDPTPRIAEVAPRAFVRRRESASGFATAANEVIASVQGATFLLFCHGDAVLDRYALKIMVDEAVRSNAGIVGPKVVRSSDRSHLLEVGMTVDRLGAPHTEIEPDEIDQEQHDAVRDVFFVSGVAMLVRSDLFAEIGGFDPDAAPAAEDVDFGWRARIAGARVMVAPDAVVTHSVSDIFRDCIDANPSQVEGARHRAMLTSAGALSLLWMVPLALGLSVIEAGLSFVSGHRGRAGAILRGWWIAITGIRSGRPARLAAQSHRRVSDGEIRYLQSHGSSRVRRFLNGTLHADYRLRDITARSRTLTDTAGARVREPVGIAVCIFVALVAIGSRDLLLGSLPQIGQMRIWPSVGGGWGAFTSVWRDSLLGARTLEPPLLLVTSGIGSIFFGATGLARTLLVVVAMPVGVLGAWRLGRSVAGPGIAAVVTGVVYGVIPLPRNAIAAGRMGPLLAYAIAPVLVLGIARLSGLLEAESRPRRRIVSLCVLVAICSAWWMPAIALPLAIAAAFTIAAPFTRGAAVALGWRPATKITLGAAALLLPWPITLIGLHNGATLGFSYSGGAKMLDLLRFHTGPAGAGPAGWVLLAVALVVLLIASGPRFEWAVRAWGLMIVGFAAAWLPQRISSTLPMPVREGLLIPAAVGLALAVGLGAASLLTDVGRRRFGWRQVSAVLATVALLLPVLAFAADTLGGRWRMPSQSWA
;
A
#
# COMPACT_ATOMS: atom_id res chain seq x y z
N MET A 1 -42.46 -60.58 17.87
CA MET A 1 -42.06 -59.98 19.16
C MET A 1 -41.88 -58.50 18.93
N ASP A 2 -42.91 -57.82 18.44
CA ASP A 2 -44.17 -57.43 19.13
C ASP A 2 -43.87 -56.23 20.04
N SER A 3 -44.62 -55.14 20.12
CA SER A 3 -45.87 -54.62 19.52
C SER A 3 -45.82 -53.10 19.91
N GLU A 4 -46.34 -52.09 19.21
CA GLU A 4 -47.73 -51.70 18.90
C GLU A 4 -47.81 -50.17 19.13
N ALA A 5 -48.70 -49.52 18.38
CA ALA A 5 -49.01 -48.10 18.40
C ALA A 5 -50.04 -47.72 19.50
N PRO A 6 -50.48 -46.45 19.53
CA PRO A 6 -51.93 -46.18 19.48
C PRO A 6 -52.26 -45.10 18.43
N GLU A 7 -53.09 -45.40 17.44
CA GLU A 7 -54.55 -45.13 17.34
C GLU A 7 -54.97 -43.66 17.19
N THR A 8 -55.58 -43.38 16.04
CA THR A 8 -56.47 -42.24 15.74
C THR A 8 -57.93 -42.64 15.97
N PRO A 9 -58.84 -41.66 16.16
CA PRO A 9 -59.99 -41.50 15.23
C PRO A 9 -60.33 -40.00 15.05
N GLY A 10 -61.02 -39.48 14.03
CA GLY A 10 -61.70 -39.96 12.84
C GLY A 10 -62.31 -38.69 12.18
N GLY A 11 -62.37 -38.61 10.86
CA GLY A 11 -62.99 -37.48 10.15
C GLY A 11 -64.52 -37.58 10.06
N PRO A 12 -65.16 -36.70 9.28
CA PRO A 12 -66.29 -37.14 8.46
C PRO A 12 -65.98 -36.99 6.97
N ASP A 13 -66.17 -38.13 6.31
CA ASP A 13 -66.38 -38.40 4.89
C ASP A 13 -67.52 -37.55 4.30
N LEU A 14 -67.45 -37.23 3.00
CA LEU A 14 -68.58 -37.27 2.05
C LEU A 14 -68.09 -37.02 0.61
N GLY A 15 -67.83 -38.11 -0.12
CA GLY A 15 -68.37 -38.35 -1.47
C GLY A 15 -67.73 -37.68 -2.71
N PRO A 16 -67.99 -38.21 -3.92
CA PRO A 16 -66.94 -38.48 -4.92
C PRO A 16 -66.86 -37.49 -6.09
N GLU A 17 -65.67 -37.40 -6.69
CA GLU A 17 -65.49 -36.87 -8.05
C GLU A 17 -66.27 -37.66 -9.09
N PRO A 18 -66.61 -37.00 -10.21
CA PRO A 18 -66.35 -37.64 -11.49
C PRO A 18 -65.57 -36.73 -12.44
N SER A 19 -64.57 -37.35 -13.05
CA SER A 19 -63.88 -36.99 -14.28
C SER A 19 -64.81 -36.54 -15.42
N SER A 20 -64.46 -35.46 -16.10
CA SER A 20 -64.63 -35.34 -17.56
C SER A 20 -63.88 -34.13 -18.10
N GLU A 21 -62.97 -34.38 -19.04
CA GLU A 21 -62.55 -33.40 -20.04
C GLU A 21 -63.77 -32.71 -20.64
N VAL A 22 -63.73 -31.37 -20.69
CA VAL A 22 -64.61 -30.56 -21.53
C VAL A 22 -63.73 -29.56 -22.26
N GLU A 23 -63.57 -29.78 -23.56
CA GLU A 23 -63.14 -28.79 -24.53
C GLU A 23 -63.99 -27.52 -24.38
N ILE A 24 -63.34 -26.36 -24.21
CA ILE A 24 -63.97 -25.07 -24.47
C ILE A 24 -63.38 -24.53 -25.77
N SER A 25 -64.11 -24.79 -26.84
CA SER A 25 -63.99 -24.16 -28.15
C SER A 25 -64.58 -22.74 -28.09
N GLY A 26 -63.76 -21.72 -28.39
CA GLY A 26 -64.17 -20.52 -29.13
C GLY A 26 -64.91 -19.38 -28.40
N SER A 27 -64.44 -18.16 -28.72
CA SER A 27 -65.08 -16.83 -28.66
C SER A 27 -65.39 -16.19 -27.29
N ASP A 28 -64.58 -15.20 -26.89
CA ASP A 28 -64.94 -13.78 -27.04
C ASP A 28 -63.80 -12.82 -26.63
N HIS A 29 -63.12 -12.26 -27.64
CA HIS A 29 -62.11 -11.20 -27.54
C HIS A 29 -62.77 -9.81 -27.59
N TRP A 30 -63.45 -9.36 -26.53
CA TRP A 30 -64.08 -8.03 -26.53
C TRP A 30 -63.99 -7.21 -25.24
N PHE A 31 -63.15 -7.56 -24.26
CA PHE A 31 -63.16 -6.83 -22.97
C PHE A 31 -61.82 -6.44 -22.33
N THR A 32 -60.67 -6.59 -22.99
CA THR A 32 -59.37 -6.22 -22.40
C THR A 32 -58.64 -5.09 -23.13
N ASP A 33 -58.70 -5.04 -24.46
CA ASP A 33 -57.77 -4.20 -25.21
C ASP A 33 -58.14 -2.70 -25.19
N GLY A 34 -59.41 -2.35 -24.95
CA GLY A 34 -59.84 -0.94 -24.90
C GLY A 34 -59.69 -0.25 -23.55
N PHE A 35 -59.56 -1.01 -22.45
CA PHE A 35 -59.51 -0.43 -21.10
C PHE A 35 -58.08 -0.07 -20.68
N GLU A 36 -57.07 -0.79 -21.17
CA GLU A 36 -55.65 -0.43 -21.01
C GLU A 36 -55.29 0.81 -21.83
N ASP A 37 -55.74 0.89 -23.09
CA ASP A 37 -55.54 2.07 -23.95
C ASP A 37 -56.18 3.35 -23.36
N LEU A 38 -57.36 3.25 -22.73
CA LEU A 38 -58.05 4.37 -22.06
C LEU A 38 -57.37 4.80 -20.73
N LEU A 39 -56.68 3.89 -20.05
CA LEU A 39 -55.87 4.21 -18.86
C LEU A 39 -54.52 4.81 -19.25
N GLU A 40 -53.92 4.40 -20.37
CA GLU A 40 -52.70 5.01 -20.90
C GLU A 40 -52.92 6.45 -21.40
N GLU A 41 -54.07 6.76 -21.99
CA GLU A 41 -54.40 8.12 -22.44
C GLU A 41 -54.66 9.12 -21.29
N THR A 42 -54.90 8.65 -20.06
CA THR A 42 -55.29 9.51 -18.92
C THR A 42 -54.33 9.51 -17.73
N ALA A 43 -53.30 8.64 -17.71
CA ALA A 43 -52.28 8.66 -16.67
C ALA A 43 -51.22 9.74 -16.93
N HIS A 44 -51.39 10.92 -16.33
CA HIS A 44 -50.37 11.97 -16.33
C HIS A 44 -49.08 11.43 -15.69
N ARG A 45 -48.06 11.12 -16.52
CA ARG A 45 -46.78 10.62 -16.03
C ARG A 45 -46.07 11.72 -15.21
N PRO A 46 -45.33 11.37 -14.14
CA PRO A 46 -44.65 12.36 -13.31
C PRO A 46 -43.65 13.21 -14.12
N ALA A 47 -43.69 14.53 -13.99
CA ALA A 47 -42.73 15.41 -14.65
C ALA A 47 -41.28 15.11 -14.20
N VAL A 48 -40.35 15.01 -15.15
CA VAL A 48 -38.92 14.76 -14.91
C VAL A 48 -38.08 15.89 -15.50
N VAL A 49 -37.09 16.37 -14.75
CA VAL A 49 -36.03 17.24 -15.29
C VAL A 49 -34.71 16.48 -15.31
N ALA A 50 -34.16 16.28 -16.51
CA ALA A 50 -32.83 15.71 -16.71
C ALA A 50 -31.76 16.79 -16.55
N VAL A 51 -30.95 16.68 -15.52
CA VAL A 51 -29.90 17.64 -15.14
C VAL A 51 -28.55 17.09 -15.59
N VAL A 52 -27.99 17.67 -16.65
CA VAL A 52 -26.67 17.31 -17.18
C VAL A 52 -25.66 18.36 -16.73
N VAL A 53 -24.68 17.98 -15.90
CA VAL A 53 -23.63 18.91 -15.48
C VAL A 53 -22.38 18.68 -16.33
N ILE A 54 -21.85 19.74 -16.93
CA ILE A 54 -20.67 19.68 -17.80
C ILE A 54 -19.60 20.68 -17.38
N ARG A 55 -18.34 20.31 -17.62
CA ARG A 55 -17.21 21.24 -17.68
C ARG A 55 -16.29 20.81 -18.82
N ASP A 56 -15.98 21.74 -19.71
CA ASP A 56 -15.20 21.50 -20.92
C ASP A 56 -15.75 20.31 -21.72
N ALA A 57 -16.97 20.49 -22.26
CA ALA A 57 -17.75 19.49 -23.01
C ALA A 57 -16.90 18.46 -23.78
N GLY A 58 -16.97 17.20 -23.35
CA GLY A 58 -16.25 16.07 -23.94
C GLY A 58 -16.77 15.69 -25.34
N GLU A 59 -16.23 14.59 -25.89
CA GLU A 59 -16.63 14.05 -27.20
C GLU A 59 -17.97 13.28 -27.16
N TRP A 60 -18.43 12.88 -25.97
CA TRP A 60 -19.64 12.08 -25.74
C TRP A 60 -20.89 12.92 -25.45
N LEU A 61 -20.78 14.25 -25.41
CA LEU A 61 -21.88 15.14 -25.02
C LEU A 61 -23.04 15.06 -26.01
N GLU A 62 -22.74 15.05 -27.31
CA GLU A 62 -23.75 14.97 -28.35
C GLU A 62 -24.53 13.66 -28.28
N GLU A 63 -23.84 12.53 -28.09
CA GLU A 63 -24.50 11.22 -27.95
C GLU A 63 -25.40 11.17 -26.71
N THR A 64 -24.95 11.74 -25.60
CA THR A 64 -25.73 11.85 -24.36
C THR A 64 -26.99 12.69 -24.58
N LEU A 65 -26.86 13.85 -25.22
CA LEU A 65 -27.99 14.75 -25.48
C LEU A 65 -28.99 14.17 -26.49
N LEU A 66 -28.51 13.48 -27.54
CA LEU A 66 -29.38 12.74 -28.46
C LEU A 66 -30.15 11.63 -27.74
N ALA A 67 -29.47 10.90 -26.85
CA ALA A 67 -30.11 9.85 -26.07
C ALA A 67 -31.25 10.39 -25.21
N LEU A 68 -31.02 11.52 -24.51
CA LEU A 68 -32.04 12.20 -23.71
C LEU A 68 -33.22 12.71 -24.55
N ASP A 69 -32.98 13.23 -25.76
CA ASP A 69 -34.05 13.68 -26.66
C ASP A 69 -34.85 12.50 -27.25
N SER A 70 -34.23 11.31 -27.33
CA SER A 70 -34.84 10.10 -27.88
C SER A 70 -35.59 9.22 -26.87
N LEU A 71 -35.64 9.62 -25.59
CA LEU A 71 -36.28 8.86 -24.53
C LEU A 71 -37.78 8.66 -24.81
N ASP A 72 -38.28 7.45 -24.54
CA ASP A 72 -39.71 7.14 -24.59
C ASP A 72 -40.40 7.58 -23.29
N TYR A 73 -40.36 8.90 -23.03
CA TYR A 73 -40.97 9.52 -21.86
C TYR A 73 -41.51 10.91 -22.23
N PRO A 74 -42.84 11.15 -22.12
CA PRO A 74 -43.46 12.35 -22.69
C PRO A 74 -43.18 13.64 -21.91
N ASP A 75 -42.94 13.58 -20.60
CA ASP A 75 -42.81 14.75 -19.73
C ASP A 75 -41.39 14.88 -19.13
N VAL A 76 -40.39 14.88 -20.02
CA VAL A 76 -38.97 15.09 -19.68
C VAL A 76 -38.46 16.41 -20.26
N THR A 77 -37.80 17.20 -19.42
CA THR A 77 -37.11 18.44 -19.84
C THR A 77 -35.62 18.34 -19.53
N THR A 78 -34.77 18.64 -20.52
CA THR A 78 -33.31 18.62 -20.33
C THR A 78 -32.79 19.99 -19.92
N LEU A 79 -32.07 20.04 -18.81
CA LEU A 79 -31.35 21.19 -18.28
C LEU A 79 -29.85 20.88 -18.23
N VAL A 80 -29.07 21.56 -19.05
CA VAL A 80 -27.61 21.47 -19.06
C VAL A 80 -27.02 22.60 -18.22
N ILE A 81 -26.24 22.26 -17.19
CA ILE A 81 -25.53 23.21 -16.34
C ILE A 81 -24.04 23.19 -16.70
N ASP A 82 -23.55 24.28 -17.27
CA ASP A 82 -22.13 24.48 -17.59
C ASP A 82 -21.38 25.08 -16.38
N ASP A 83 -20.56 24.26 -15.69
CA ASP A 83 -19.74 24.63 -14.53
C ASP A 83 -18.40 25.27 -14.93
N GLY A 84 -18.50 26.39 -15.65
CA GLY A 84 -17.37 27.24 -15.98
C GLY A 84 -16.45 26.69 -17.08
N SER A 85 -17.02 26.11 -18.14
CA SER A 85 -16.25 25.69 -19.33
C SER A 85 -15.47 26.83 -19.95
N ARG A 86 -14.27 26.52 -20.48
CA ARG A 86 -13.40 27.50 -21.16
C ARG A 86 -14.06 28.14 -22.37
N TYR A 87 -14.84 27.35 -23.10
CA TYR A 87 -15.59 27.77 -24.28
C TYR A 87 -17.08 27.60 -24.03
N ASP A 88 -17.89 28.47 -24.64
CA ASP A 88 -19.35 28.40 -24.53
C ASP A 88 -19.88 27.14 -25.26
N PRO A 89 -20.47 26.17 -24.55
CA PRO A 89 -20.99 24.96 -25.17
C PRO A 89 -22.38 25.15 -25.80
N THR A 90 -23.04 26.30 -25.58
CA THR A 90 -24.43 26.55 -25.98
C THR A 90 -24.70 26.31 -27.47
N PRO A 91 -23.86 26.77 -28.42
CA PRO A 91 -24.10 26.50 -29.85
C PRO A 91 -24.08 25.01 -30.18
N ARG A 92 -23.14 24.27 -29.58
CA ARG A 92 -22.96 22.82 -29.79
C ARG A 92 -24.13 22.03 -29.21
N ILE A 93 -24.69 22.46 -28.08
CA ILE A 93 -25.88 21.88 -27.48
C ILE A 93 -27.12 22.14 -28.35
N ALA A 94 -27.28 23.37 -28.85
CA ALA A 94 -28.44 23.76 -29.65
C ALA A 94 -28.55 23.02 -30.99
N GLU A 95 -27.43 22.58 -31.56
CA GLU A 95 -27.42 21.76 -32.78
C GLU A 95 -28.03 20.36 -32.58
N VAL A 96 -27.92 19.82 -31.37
CA VAL A 96 -28.23 18.41 -31.08
C VAL A 96 -29.48 18.25 -30.23
N ALA A 97 -29.68 19.14 -29.26
CA ALA A 97 -30.84 19.16 -28.37
C ALA A 97 -31.40 20.59 -28.28
N PRO A 98 -32.11 21.07 -29.32
CA PRO A 98 -32.61 22.45 -29.39
C PRO A 98 -33.66 22.77 -28.32
N ARG A 99 -34.25 21.77 -27.69
CA ARG A 99 -35.21 21.89 -26.59
C ARG A 99 -34.56 21.96 -25.20
N ALA A 100 -33.24 21.72 -25.12
CA ALA A 100 -32.53 21.76 -23.85
C ALA A 100 -32.33 23.19 -23.36
N PHE A 101 -32.53 23.39 -22.05
CA PHE A 101 -32.18 24.64 -21.38
C PHE A 101 -30.70 24.61 -21.01
N VAL A 102 -29.97 25.70 -21.27
CA VAL A 102 -28.56 25.81 -20.90
C VAL A 102 -28.37 26.89 -19.84
N ARG A 103 -27.84 26.49 -18.68
CA ARG A 103 -27.48 27.38 -17.58
C ARG A 103 -25.98 27.45 -17.45
N ARG A 104 -25.40 28.62 -17.76
CA ARG A 104 -23.95 28.83 -17.67
C ARG A 104 -23.54 29.49 -16.36
N ARG A 105 -22.49 28.94 -15.73
CA ARG A 105 -21.84 29.51 -14.55
C ARG A 105 -20.54 30.22 -14.94
N GLU A 106 -20.24 31.32 -14.25
CA GLU A 106 -19.01 32.10 -14.50
C GLU A 106 -17.77 31.44 -13.89
N SER A 107 -17.93 30.70 -12.81
CA SER A 107 -16.83 30.11 -12.05
C SER A 107 -17.07 28.63 -11.78
N ALA A 108 -16.00 27.88 -12.07
CA ALA A 108 -15.87 26.46 -11.87
C ALA A 108 -15.92 26.11 -10.36
N SER A 109 -16.92 25.34 -9.95
CA SER A 109 -17.25 25.08 -8.53
C SER A 109 -17.52 23.62 -8.17
N GLY A 110 -17.50 22.73 -9.16
CA GLY A 110 -17.66 21.28 -9.01
C GLY A 110 -19.10 20.82 -9.24
N PHE A 111 -19.25 19.52 -9.50
CA PHE A 111 -20.53 18.88 -9.83
C PHE A 111 -21.59 19.15 -8.77
N ALA A 112 -21.30 18.88 -7.49
CA ALA A 112 -22.25 19.07 -6.39
C ALA A 112 -22.83 20.49 -6.33
N THR A 113 -21.96 21.50 -6.40
CA THR A 113 -22.38 22.91 -6.34
C THR A 113 -23.18 23.34 -7.57
N ALA A 114 -22.83 22.81 -8.75
CA ALA A 114 -23.55 23.05 -10.00
C ALA A 114 -24.93 22.38 -10.01
N ALA A 115 -24.99 21.09 -9.68
CA ALA A 115 -26.21 20.31 -9.58
C ALA A 115 -27.21 20.92 -8.57
N ASN A 116 -26.73 21.47 -7.46
CA ASN A 116 -27.60 22.10 -6.46
C ASN A 116 -28.34 23.36 -6.94
N GLU A 117 -27.98 23.97 -8.08
CA GLU A 117 -28.75 25.10 -8.64
C GLU A 117 -30.20 24.72 -8.94
N VAL A 118 -30.48 23.43 -9.20
CA VAL A 118 -31.83 22.95 -9.52
C VAL A 118 -32.82 23.18 -8.38
N ILE A 119 -32.35 23.26 -7.14
CA ILE A 119 -33.20 23.56 -5.97
C ILE A 119 -33.87 24.94 -6.13
N ALA A 120 -33.17 25.88 -6.75
CA ALA A 120 -33.68 27.24 -6.97
C ALA A 120 -34.33 27.44 -8.35
N SER A 121 -33.90 26.68 -9.37
CA SER A 121 -34.29 26.91 -10.76
C SER A 121 -35.37 25.98 -11.30
N VAL A 122 -35.58 24.80 -10.70
CA VAL A 122 -36.55 23.81 -11.16
C VAL A 122 -37.78 23.81 -10.24
N GLN A 123 -38.96 23.98 -10.83
CA GLN A 123 -40.25 23.92 -10.12
C GLN A 123 -41.18 22.93 -10.82
N GLY A 124 -42.01 22.22 -10.05
CA GLY A 124 -43.04 21.31 -10.59
C GLY A 124 -42.54 19.93 -11.03
N ALA A 125 -41.23 19.70 -11.10
CA ALA A 125 -40.68 18.37 -11.37
C ALA A 125 -40.92 17.42 -10.20
N THR A 126 -41.46 16.23 -10.45
CA THR A 126 -41.59 15.18 -9.43
C THR A 126 -40.26 14.46 -9.20
N PHE A 127 -39.50 14.25 -10.28
CA PHE A 127 -38.18 13.66 -10.22
C PHE A 127 -37.12 14.52 -10.94
N LEU A 128 -35.89 14.42 -10.45
CA LEU A 128 -34.68 14.96 -11.06
C LEU A 128 -33.83 13.78 -11.53
N LEU A 129 -33.45 13.74 -12.80
CA LEU A 129 -32.50 12.77 -13.33
C LEU A 129 -31.14 13.45 -13.44
N PHE A 130 -30.24 13.23 -12.49
CA PHE A 130 -28.85 13.68 -12.62
C PHE A 130 -28.09 12.73 -13.53
N CYS A 131 -27.35 13.27 -14.49
CA CYS A 131 -26.49 12.48 -15.36
C CYS A 131 -25.23 13.24 -15.75
N HIS A 132 -24.16 12.51 -16.01
CA HIS A 132 -22.93 13.07 -16.56
C HIS A 132 -23.07 13.34 -18.06
N GLY A 133 -22.22 14.22 -18.61
CA GLY A 133 -22.20 14.56 -20.04
C GLY A 133 -21.68 13.45 -20.97
N ASP A 134 -21.45 12.25 -20.46
CA ASP A 134 -20.92 11.06 -21.14
C ASP A 134 -21.73 9.79 -20.78
N ALA A 135 -22.95 9.96 -20.26
CA ALA A 135 -23.88 8.91 -19.91
C ALA A 135 -24.99 8.79 -20.96
N VAL A 136 -24.96 7.72 -21.76
CA VAL A 136 -25.94 7.47 -22.83
C VAL A 136 -27.03 6.53 -22.30
N LEU A 137 -28.22 7.08 -22.03
CA LEU A 137 -29.37 6.31 -21.55
C LEU A 137 -30.04 5.54 -22.69
N ASP A 138 -30.46 4.30 -22.43
CA ASP A 138 -31.33 3.59 -23.36
C ASP A 138 -32.71 4.23 -23.44
N ARG A 139 -33.35 4.05 -24.61
CA ARG A 139 -34.65 4.65 -24.95
C ARG A 139 -35.72 4.51 -23.86
N TYR A 140 -35.78 3.36 -23.19
CA TYR A 140 -36.79 3.07 -22.16
C TYR A 140 -36.27 3.24 -20.72
N ALA A 141 -35.00 3.58 -20.53
CA ALA A 141 -34.36 3.59 -19.21
C ALA A 141 -35.06 4.53 -18.24
N LEU A 142 -35.41 5.76 -18.67
CA LEU A 142 -36.10 6.71 -17.81
C LEU A 142 -37.50 6.23 -17.40
N LYS A 143 -38.27 5.70 -18.37
CA LYS A 143 -39.60 5.12 -18.12
C LYS A 143 -39.53 4.03 -17.04
N ILE A 144 -38.61 3.08 -17.19
CA ILE A 144 -38.39 2.00 -16.23
C ILE A 144 -38.02 2.54 -14.84
N MET A 145 -37.07 3.48 -14.77
CA MET A 145 -36.65 4.05 -13.48
C MET A 145 -37.79 4.78 -12.77
N VAL A 146 -38.62 5.55 -13.49
CA VAL A 146 -39.77 6.25 -12.90
C VAL A 146 -40.85 5.26 -12.46
N ASP A 147 -41.18 4.29 -13.32
CA ASP A 147 -42.19 3.27 -13.01
C ASP A 147 -41.78 2.48 -11.75
N GLU A 148 -40.50 2.11 -11.63
CA GLU A 148 -39.96 1.49 -10.42
C GLU A 148 -39.95 2.43 -9.20
N ALA A 149 -39.58 3.69 -9.38
CA ALA A 149 -39.56 4.66 -8.29
C ALA A 149 -40.96 4.84 -7.67
N VAL A 150 -41.99 4.91 -8.51
CA VAL A 150 -43.39 5.03 -8.07
C VAL A 150 -43.85 3.71 -7.43
N ARG A 151 -43.64 2.57 -8.10
CA ARG A 151 -44.04 1.24 -7.61
C ARG A 151 -43.45 0.88 -6.25
N SER A 152 -42.17 1.22 -6.06
CA SER A 152 -41.40 0.88 -4.86
C SER A 152 -41.33 2.01 -3.82
N ASN A 153 -41.97 3.16 -4.09
CA ASN A 153 -41.85 4.40 -3.33
C ASN A 153 -40.37 4.75 -3.03
N ALA A 154 -39.53 4.66 -4.06
CA ALA A 154 -38.09 4.90 -3.94
C ALA A 154 -37.78 6.40 -3.94
N GLY A 155 -36.85 6.79 -3.08
CA GLY A 155 -36.30 8.14 -3.06
C GLY A 155 -35.25 8.36 -4.14
N ILE A 156 -34.46 7.31 -4.43
CA ILE A 156 -33.39 7.32 -5.42
C ILE A 156 -33.43 6.00 -6.19
N VAL A 157 -33.38 6.07 -7.53
CA VAL A 157 -33.28 4.92 -8.42
C VAL A 157 -32.09 5.08 -9.36
N GLY A 158 -31.29 4.03 -9.46
CA GLY A 158 -30.18 3.92 -10.39
C GLY A 158 -30.42 2.90 -11.50
N PRO A 159 -29.79 3.06 -12.66
CA PRO A 159 -29.80 2.07 -13.72
C PRO A 159 -28.67 1.03 -13.56
N LYS A 160 -28.70 0.00 -14.41
CA LYS A 160 -27.55 -0.85 -14.75
C LYS A 160 -26.61 -0.08 -15.67
N VAL A 161 -25.35 0.07 -15.27
CA VAL A 161 -24.33 0.80 -16.04
C VAL A 161 -23.41 -0.20 -16.75
N VAL A 162 -23.33 -0.07 -18.07
CA VAL A 162 -22.49 -0.89 -18.96
C VAL A 162 -21.43 -0.07 -19.66
N ARG A 163 -20.38 -0.75 -20.14
CA ARG A 163 -19.25 -0.10 -20.82
C ARG A 163 -19.64 0.40 -22.22
N SER A 164 -19.25 1.63 -22.56
CA SER A 164 -19.51 2.21 -23.89
C SER A 164 -18.89 1.48 -25.07
N SER A 165 -17.66 0.98 -24.92
CA SER A 165 -17.02 0.21 -25.98
C SER A 165 -17.58 -1.19 -26.17
N ASP A 166 -18.20 -1.77 -25.13
CA ASP A 166 -18.76 -3.12 -25.15
C ASP A 166 -19.86 -3.27 -24.09
N ARG A 167 -21.11 -3.20 -24.54
CA ARG A 167 -22.29 -3.25 -23.68
C ARG A 167 -22.48 -4.60 -22.96
N SER A 168 -21.75 -5.64 -23.37
CA SER A 168 -21.76 -6.93 -22.67
C SER A 168 -21.00 -6.91 -21.34
N HIS A 169 -20.28 -5.83 -21.01
CA HIS A 169 -19.53 -5.73 -19.77
C HIS A 169 -20.17 -4.74 -18.79
N LEU A 170 -20.41 -5.24 -17.57
CA LEU A 170 -20.95 -4.47 -16.47
C LEU A 170 -19.89 -3.54 -15.88
N LEU A 171 -20.31 -2.33 -15.51
CA LEU A 171 -19.52 -1.39 -14.72
C LEU A 171 -20.10 -1.25 -13.30
N GLU A 172 -21.43 -1.09 -13.20
CA GLU A 172 -22.13 -0.88 -11.94
C GLU A 172 -23.58 -1.37 -12.03
N VAL A 173 -24.08 -2.01 -10.97
CA VAL A 173 -25.51 -2.31 -10.78
C VAL A 173 -25.89 -1.92 -9.35
N GLY A 174 -25.78 -0.60 -9.11
CA GLY A 174 -25.79 0.03 -7.80
C GLY A 174 -24.51 -0.21 -6.99
N MET A 175 -24.34 0.58 -5.93
CA MET A 175 -23.10 0.62 -5.15
C MET A 175 -23.34 0.42 -3.65
N THR A 176 -22.34 -0.13 -2.98
CA THR A 176 -22.26 -0.21 -1.52
C THR A 176 -21.06 0.56 -0.99
N VAL A 177 -21.03 0.81 0.31
CA VAL A 177 -19.91 1.44 0.99
C VAL A 177 -19.44 0.53 2.13
N ASP A 178 -18.15 0.54 2.44
CA ASP A 178 -17.69 -0.05 3.70
C ASP A 178 -18.03 0.84 4.89
N ARG A 179 -17.85 0.30 6.10
CA ARG A 179 -18.15 1.04 7.34
C ARG A 179 -17.35 2.35 7.47
N LEU A 180 -16.28 2.54 6.69
CA LEU A 180 -15.37 3.66 6.78
C LEU A 180 -15.59 4.70 5.66
N GLY A 181 -16.62 4.52 4.83
CA GLY A 181 -16.93 5.43 3.74
C GLY A 181 -16.19 5.13 2.43
N ALA A 182 -15.56 3.96 2.28
CA ALA A 182 -14.92 3.59 1.03
C ALA A 182 -15.93 2.87 0.09
N PRO A 183 -16.22 3.44 -1.10
CA PRO A 183 -17.19 2.88 -2.04
C PRO A 183 -16.72 1.56 -2.62
N HIS A 184 -17.67 0.71 -2.97
CA HIS A 184 -17.46 -0.65 -3.43
C HIS A 184 -18.61 -1.09 -4.35
N THR A 185 -18.27 -1.65 -5.51
CA THR A 185 -19.22 -2.34 -6.39
C THR A 185 -19.13 -3.84 -6.17
N GLU A 186 -20.26 -4.54 -6.24
CA GLU A 186 -20.27 -6.01 -6.24
C GLU A 186 -19.80 -6.59 -7.59
N ILE A 187 -19.75 -5.75 -8.62
CA ILE A 187 -19.35 -6.11 -9.97
C ILE A 187 -17.83 -6.33 -10.03
N GLU A 188 -17.41 -7.49 -10.54
CA GLU A 188 -16.01 -7.78 -10.77
C GLU A 188 -15.48 -7.02 -11.99
N PRO A 189 -14.18 -6.67 -12.03
CA PRO A 189 -13.60 -6.06 -13.22
C PRO A 189 -13.77 -6.96 -14.44
N ASP A 190 -14.29 -6.40 -15.53
CA ASP A 190 -14.62 -7.11 -16.78
C ASP A 190 -15.68 -8.23 -16.60
N GLU A 191 -16.56 -8.11 -15.61
CA GLU A 191 -17.71 -9.00 -15.48
C GLU A 191 -18.66 -8.84 -16.68
N ILE A 192 -19.00 -9.98 -17.29
CA ILE A 192 -19.93 -10.03 -18.43
C ILE A 192 -21.36 -10.02 -17.87
N ASP A 193 -22.24 -9.24 -18.51
CA ASP A 193 -23.67 -9.27 -18.27
C ASP A 193 -24.28 -10.55 -18.84
N GLN A 194 -24.71 -11.42 -17.94
CA GLN A 194 -25.44 -12.66 -18.16
C GLN A 194 -26.81 -12.59 -17.47
N GLU A 195 -27.33 -11.37 -17.25
CA GLU A 195 -28.59 -11.10 -16.54
C GLU A 195 -28.55 -11.48 -15.05
N GLN A 196 -27.35 -11.75 -14.50
CA GLN A 196 -27.15 -12.21 -13.13
C GLN A 196 -27.45 -11.14 -12.06
N HIS A 197 -27.52 -9.87 -12.47
CA HIS A 197 -27.85 -8.73 -11.60
C HIS A 197 -29.18 -8.05 -11.96
N ASP A 198 -30.05 -8.72 -12.71
CA ASP A 198 -31.31 -8.15 -13.22
C ASP A 198 -32.47 -8.16 -12.22
N ALA A 199 -32.18 -8.46 -10.95
CA ALA A 199 -33.13 -8.30 -9.87
C ALA A 199 -33.16 -6.86 -9.34
N VAL A 200 -34.35 -6.26 -9.33
CA VAL A 200 -34.63 -5.00 -8.62
C VAL A 200 -34.27 -5.16 -7.14
N ARG A 201 -33.32 -4.36 -6.64
CA ARG A 201 -32.79 -4.48 -5.27
C ARG A 201 -32.41 -3.15 -4.64
N ASP A 202 -32.42 -3.16 -3.31
CA ASP A 202 -31.95 -2.04 -2.50
C ASP A 202 -30.41 -1.98 -2.49
N VAL A 203 -29.85 -0.80 -2.72
CA VAL A 203 -28.40 -0.56 -2.77
C VAL A 203 -28.02 0.64 -1.91
N PHE A 204 -26.81 0.70 -1.35
CA PHE A 204 -26.48 1.78 -0.42
C PHE A 204 -26.59 3.16 -1.06
N PHE A 205 -26.02 3.30 -2.26
CA PHE A 205 -26.08 4.49 -3.10
C PHE A 205 -25.99 4.10 -4.58
N VAL A 206 -26.20 5.08 -5.46
CA VAL A 206 -26.07 4.97 -6.92
C VAL A 206 -25.05 6.01 -7.36
N SER A 207 -24.24 5.76 -8.39
CA SER A 207 -23.32 6.78 -8.92
C SER A 207 -24.03 7.93 -9.64
N GLY A 208 -23.34 9.06 -9.76
CA GLY A 208 -23.77 10.25 -10.49
C GLY A 208 -23.82 10.09 -12.01
N VAL A 209 -23.40 8.94 -12.55
CA VAL A 209 -23.48 8.59 -13.97
C VAL A 209 -24.92 8.80 -14.46
N ALA A 210 -25.88 8.21 -13.75
CA ALA A 210 -27.30 8.43 -13.95
C ALA A 210 -28.04 8.10 -12.64
N MET A 211 -28.70 9.10 -12.05
CA MET A 211 -29.37 8.99 -10.76
C MET A 211 -30.73 9.70 -10.83
N LEU A 212 -31.81 8.93 -10.76
CA LEU A 212 -33.16 9.47 -10.62
C LEU A 212 -33.44 9.71 -9.13
N VAL A 213 -33.81 10.93 -8.77
CA VAL A 213 -34.05 11.36 -7.38
C VAL A 213 -35.41 12.03 -7.29
N ARG A 214 -36.17 11.74 -6.24
CA ARG A 214 -37.38 12.53 -5.96
C ARG A 214 -37.02 13.97 -5.61
N SER A 215 -37.67 14.94 -6.25
CA SER A 215 -37.37 16.36 -6.06
C SER A 215 -37.59 16.81 -4.62
N ASP A 216 -38.61 16.28 -3.94
CA ASP A 216 -38.92 16.60 -2.54
C ASP A 216 -37.82 16.12 -1.59
N LEU A 217 -37.33 14.89 -1.77
CA LEU A 217 -36.21 14.34 -1.02
C LEU A 217 -34.94 15.17 -1.25
N PHE A 218 -34.63 15.50 -2.51
CA PHE A 218 -33.44 16.28 -2.85
C PHE A 218 -33.44 17.64 -2.15
N ALA A 219 -34.59 18.32 -2.14
CA ALA A 219 -34.78 19.58 -1.44
C ALA A 219 -34.75 19.42 0.09
N GLU A 220 -35.40 18.39 0.64
CA GLU A 220 -35.47 18.15 2.09
C GLU A 220 -34.08 17.94 2.71
N ILE A 221 -33.21 17.16 2.06
CA ILE A 221 -31.88 16.84 2.60
C ILE A 221 -30.78 17.82 2.16
N GLY A 222 -31.15 18.89 1.43
CA GLY A 222 -30.27 19.99 1.05
C GLY A 222 -29.33 19.70 -0.13
N GLY A 223 -29.71 18.80 -1.04
CA GLY A 223 -28.93 18.45 -2.22
C GLY A 223 -27.59 17.76 -1.91
N PHE A 224 -26.60 17.89 -2.81
CA PHE A 224 -25.23 17.39 -2.61
C PHE A 224 -24.43 18.28 -1.63
N ASP A 225 -23.44 17.75 -0.89
CA ASP A 225 -22.53 18.58 -0.07
C ASP A 225 -21.62 19.41 -1.01
N PRO A 226 -21.68 20.76 -1.01
CA PRO A 226 -20.86 21.59 -1.90
C PRO A 226 -19.35 21.43 -1.69
N ASP A 227 -18.94 20.96 -0.50
CA ASP A 227 -17.54 20.70 -0.19
C ASP A 227 -17.13 19.24 -0.45
N ALA A 228 -18.02 18.40 -1.00
CA ALA A 228 -17.66 17.04 -1.42
C ALA A 228 -16.61 17.13 -2.52
N ALA A 229 -15.51 16.39 -2.35
CA ALA A 229 -14.54 16.26 -3.43
C ALA A 229 -15.15 15.40 -4.55
N PRO A 230 -14.75 15.61 -5.82
CA PRO A 230 -15.20 14.79 -6.94
C PRO A 230 -15.05 13.29 -6.68
N ALA A 231 -16.02 12.50 -7.16
CA ALA A 231 -16.15 11.06 -6.92
C ALA A 231 -16.46 10.64 -5.48
N ALA A 232 -16.94 11.56 -4.63
CA ALA A 232 -17.41 11.25 -3.27
C ALA A 232 -18.78 11.88 -2.93
N GLU A 233 -19.29 12.74 -3.80
CA GLU A 233 -20.61 13.39 -3.73
C GLU A 233 -21.75 12.39 -3.63
N ASP A 234 -21.72 11.32 -4.43
CA ASP A 234 -22.75 10.28 -4.46
C ASP A 234 -22.78 9.47 -3.16
N VAL A 235 -21.61 9.23 -2.58
CA VAL A 235 -21.47 8.51 -1.30
C VAL A 235 -22.07 9.34 -0.16
N ASP A 236 -21.76 10.63 -0.12
CA ASP A 236 -22.32 11.53 0.89
C ASP A 236 -23.84 11.67 0.75
N PHE A 237 -24.32 11.94 -0.48
CA PHE A 237 -25.73 12.11 -0.78
C PHE A 237 -26.55 10.83 -0.51
N GLY A 238 -26.08 9.69 -1.01
CA GLY A 238 -26.72 8.39 -0.77
C GLY A 238 -26.76 8.02 0.71
N TRP A 239 -25.68 8.29 1.47
CA TRP A 239 -25.68 8.04 2.92
C TRP A 239 -26.68 8.96 3.63
N ARG A 240 -26.74 10.25 3.27
CA ARG A 240 -27.71 11.19 3.84
C ARG A 240 -29.16 10.80 3.53
N ALA A 241 -29.43 10.35 2.29
CA ALA A 241 -30.74 9.82 1.92
C ALA A 241 -31.11 8.59 2.76
N ARG A 242 -30.17 7.66 2.97
CA ARG A 242 -30.39 6.47 3.80
C ARG A 242 -30.67 6.79 5.26
N ILE A 243 -29.92 7.71 5.90
CA ILE A 243 -30.22 8.13 7.28
C ILE A 243 -31.55 8.87 7.37
N ALA A 244 -31.98 9.57 6.31
CA ALA A 244 -33.28 10.21 6.22
C ALA A 244 -34.45 9.22 6.05
N GLY A 245 -34.16 7.93 5.86
CA GLY A 245 -35.16 6.88 5.66
C GLY A 245 -35.62 6.73 4.21
N ALA A 246 -34.92 7.36 3.25
CA ALA A 246 -35.21 7.15 1.85
C ALA A 246 -34.77 5.76 1.40
N ARG A 247 -35.60 5.13 0.56
CA ARG A 247 -35.24 3.90 -0.14
C ARG A 247 -34.40 4.25 -1.36
N VAL A 248 -33.25 3.58 -1.48
CA VAL A 248 -32.33 3.71 -2.62
C VAL A 248 -32.24 2.34 -3.30
N MET A 249 -32.45 2.29 -4.60
CA MET A 249 -32.52 1.02 -5.32
C MET A 249 -31.94 1.12 -6.72
N VAL A 250 -31.69 -0.05 -7.32
CA VAL A 250 -31.34 -0.17 -8.74
C VAL A 250 -32.50 -0.81 -9.50
N ALA A 251 -32.80 -0.26 -10.68
CA ALA A 251 -33.73 -0.80 -11.67
C ALA A 251 -32.88 -1.31 -12.84
N PRO A 252 -32.47 -2.60 -12.83
CA PRO A 252 -31.45 -3.09 -13.76
C PRO A 252 -31.92 -3.19 -15.21
N ASP A 253 -33.23 -3.28 -15.46
CA ASP A 253 -33.80 -3.20 -16.81
C ASP A 253 -33.58 -1.81 -17.46
N ALA A 254 -33.36 -0.77 -16.65
CA ALA A 254 -32.90 0.52 -17.14
C ALA A 254 -31.40 0.46 -17.37
N VAL A 255 -30.96 0.53 -18.63
CA VAL A 255 -29.55 0.44 -19.01
C VAL A 255 -28.99 1.80 -19.39
N VAL A 256 -27.80 2.10 -18.89
CA VAL A 256 -27.02 3.29 -19.24
C VAL A 256 -25.62 2.88 -19.64
N THR A 257 -25.14 3.50 -20.71
CA THR A 257 -23.82 3.25 -21.25
C THR A 257 -22.88 4.38 -20.84
N HIS A 258 -21.70 4.04 -20.30
CA HIS A 258 -20.75 5.04 -19.78
C HIS A 258 -19.30 4.79 -20.25
N SER A 259 -18.57 5.88 -20.49
CA SER A 259 -17.21 5.89 -21.01
C SER A 259 -16.19 5.54 -19.92
N VAL A 260 -15.42 4.46 -20.12
CA VAL A 260 -14.36 4.06 -19.17
C VAL A 260 -13.22 5.09 -19.15
N SER A 261 -12.91 5.76 -20.28
CA SER A 261 -11.85 6.76 -20.34
C SER A 261 -12.13 7.98 -19.46
N ASP A 262 -13.40 8.32 -19.27
CA ASP A 262 -13.83 9.48 -18.50
C ASP A 262 -13.97 9.14 -17.00
N ILE A 263 -14.36 7.90 -16.64
CA ILE A 263 -14.15 7.36 -15.28
C ILE A 263 -12.68 7.52 -14.86
N PHE A 264 -11.76 7.21 -15.77
CA PHE A 264 -10.33 7.39 -15.53
C PHE A 264 -9.92 8.86 -15.49
N ARG A 265 -10.52 9.74 -16.28
CA ARG A 265 -10.25 11.18 -16.27
C ARG A 265 -10.63 11.80 -14.92
N ASP A 266 -11.84 11.52 -14.44
CA ASP A 266 -12.31 11.96 -13.12
C ASP A 266 -11.40 11.46 -12.00
N CYS A 267 -10.93 10.20 -12.11
CA CYS A 267 -9.99 9.62 -11.14
C CYS A 267 -8.55 10.17 -11.23
N ILE A 268 -8.11 10.61 -12.41
CA ILE A 268 -6.75 11.14 -12.66
C ILE A 268 -6.67 12.62 -12.25
N ASP A 269 -7.72 13.39 -12.54
CA ASP A 269 -7.80 14.81 -12.21
C ASP A 269 -8.13 15.01 -10.72
N ALA A 270 -8.87 14.07 -10.10
CA ALA A 270 -9.13 14.10 -8.67
C ALA A 270 -7.85 13.86 -7.86
N ASN A 271 -7.47 14.88 -7.09
CA ASN A 271 -6.35 14.77 -6.17
C ASN A 271 -6.60 13.65 -5.14
N PRO A 272 -5.77 12.59 -5.07
CA PRO A 272 -6.03 11.44 -4.20
C PRO A 272 -6.20 11.78 -2.72
N SER A 273 -5.56 12.86 -2.22
CA SER A 273 -5.78 13.29 -0.84
C SER A 273 -7.16 13.93 -0.62
N GLN A 274 -7.73 14.59 -1.62
CA GLN A 274 -9.06 15.18 -1.52
C GLN A 274 -10.14 14.09 -1.55
N VAL A 275 -10.01 13.09 -2.41
CA VAL A 275 -10.90 11.91 -2.44
C VAL A 275 -10.89 11.18 -1.11
N GLU A 276 -9.70 10.90 -0.56
CA GLU A 276 -9.61 10.30 0.79
C GLU A 276 -10.22 11.22 1.86
N GLY A 277 -9.96 12.54 1.81
CA GLY A 277 -10.55 13.50 2.74
C GLY A 277 -12.08 13.54 2.70
N ALA A 278 -12.68 13.55 1.52
CA ALA A 278 -14.12 13.58 1.32
C ALA A 278 -14.82 12.31 1.82
N ARG A 279 -14.20 11.13 1.66
CA ARG A 279 -14.70 9.87 2.24
C ARG A 279 -14.78 9.93 3.77
N HIS A 280 -13.69 10.38 4.41
CA HIS A 280 -13.68 10.56 5.86
C HIS A 280 -14.70 11.63 6.29
N ARG A 281 -14.90 12.69 5.50
CA ARG A 281 -15.93 13.70 5.74
C ARG A 281 -17.34 13.11 5.65
N ALA A 282 -17.68 12.36 4.61
CA ALA A 282 -18.97 11.69 4.48
C ALA A 282 -19.27 10.77 5.69
N MET A 283 -18.26 10.00 6.13
CA MET A 283 -18.35 9.20 7.36
C MET A 283 -18.61 10.09 8.60
N LEU A 284 -17.86 11.18 8.77
CA LEU A 284 -17.99 12.12 9.88
C LEU A 284 -19.29 12.93 9.85
N THR A 285 -19.89 13.15 8.68
CA THR A 285 -21.16 13.88 8.51
C THR A 285 -22.35 12.97 8.82
N SER A 286 -22.35 11.76 8.25
CA SER A 286 -23.53 10.91 8.22
C SER A 286 -23.60 9.92 9.38
N ALA A 287 -22.49 9.37 9.87
CA ALA A 287 -22.52 8.36 10.94
C ALA A 287 -22.96 8.93 12.31
N GLY A 288 -23.64 8.11 13.11
CA GLY A 288 -24.11 8.49 14.44
C GLY A 288 -22.96 8.74 15.42
N ALA A 289 -23.18 9.58 16.43
CA ALA A 289 -22.13 9.99 17.37
C ALA A 289 -21.49 8.79 18.11
N LEU A 290 -22.30 7.80 18.50
CA LEU A 290 -21.81 6.57 19.15
C LEU A 290 -21.01 5.68 18.18
N SER A 291 -21.43 5.60 16.92
CA SER A 291 -20.73 4.83 15.89
C SER A 291 -19.35 5.44 15.58
N LEU A 292 -19.27 6.77 15.55
CA LEU A 292 -18.01 7.50 15.33
C LEU A 292 -16.95 7.21 16.40
N LEU A 293 -17.35 6.94 17.66
CA LEU A 293 -16.42 6.61 18.74
C LEU A 293 -15.54 5.40 18.40
N TRP A 294 -16.07 4.45 17.63
CA TRP A 294 -15.38 3.23 17.21
C TRP A 294 -14.87 3.30 15.77
N MET A 295 -15.63 3.92 14.87
CA MET A 295 -15.28 4.04 13.45
C MET A 295 -14.04 4.90 13.24
N VAL A 296 -13.90 6.03 13.94
CA VAL A 296 -12.76 6.95 13.75
C VAL A 296 -11.43 6.31 14.15
N PRO A 297 -11.27 5.72 15.36
CA PRO A 297 -10.03 5.04 15.72
C PRO A 297 -9.69 3.87 14.79
N LEU A 298 -10.71 3.09 14.38
CA LEU A 298 -10.52 1.97 13.46
C LEU A 298 -10.05 2.46 12.08
N ALA A 299 -10.69 3.49 11.54
CA ALA A 299 -10.34 4.08 10.25
C ALA A 299 -8.92 4.68 10.26
N LEU A 300 -8.55 5.37 11.34
CA LEU A 300 -7.20 5.88 11.56
C LEU A 300 -6.18 4.74 11.60
N GLY A 301 -6.44 3.69 12.40
CA GLY A 301 -5.56 2.53 12.51
C GLY A 301 -5.32 1.83 11.17
N LEU A 302 -6.38 1.56 10.42
CA LEU A 302 -6.29 0.95 9.09
C LEU A 302 -5.58 1.86 8.08
N SER A 303 -5.83 3.18 8.14
CA SER A 303 -5.15 4.16 7.28
C SER A 303 -3.66 4.25 7.58
N VAL A 304 -3.24 4.17 8.85
CA VAL A 304 -1.82 4.14 9.24
C VAL A 304 -1.15 2.86 8.74
N ILE A 305 -1.82 1.72 8.85
CA ILE A 305 -1.32 0.44 8.32
C ILE A 305 -1.19 0.53 6.80
N GLU A 306 -2.22 0.99 6.08
CA GLU A 306 -2.20 1.12 4.63
C GLU A 306 -1.13 2.13 4.15
N ALA A 307 -0.98 3.26 4.84
CA ALA A 307 0.06 4.24 4.54
C ALA A 307 1.46 3.66 4.78
N GLY A 308 1.66 2.91 5.87
CA GLY A 308 2.90 2.20 6.15
C GLY A 308 3.24 1.15 5.09
N LEU A 309 2.28 0.30 4.73
CA LEU A 309 2.43 -0.71 3.67
C LEU A 309 2.69 -0.07 2.31
N SER A 310 1.96 1.00 1.96
CA SER A 310 2.16 1.77 0.73
C SER A 310 3.55 2.39 0.69
N PHE A 311 4.03 2.94 1.80
CA PHE A 311 5.36 3.52 1.93
C PHE A 311 6.46 2.47 1.75
N VAL A 312 6.32 1.31 2.42
CA VAL A 312 7.27 0.19 2.32
C VAL A 312 7.29 -0.38 0.89
N SER A 313 6.13 -0.49 0.26
CA SER A 313 5.96 -0.98 -1.12
C SER A 313 6.43 0.00 -2.20
N GLY A 314 6.86 1.21 -1.81
CA GLY A 314 7.41 2.22 -2.72
C GLY A 314 6.39 3.23 -3.25
N HIS A 315 5.11 3.10 -2.91
CA HIS A 315 4.02 4.02 -3.28
C HIS A 315 3.94 5.22 -2.31
N ARG A 316 5.01 6.01 -2.25
CA ARG A 316 5.09 7.18 -1.34
C ARG A 316 4.00 8.23 -1.59
N GLY A 317 3.58 8.39 -2.84
CA GLY A 317 2.48 9.29 -3.20
C GLY A 317 1.15 8.87 -2.55
N ARG A 318 0.81 7.58 -2.63
CA ARG A 318 -0.40 7.01 -1.99
C ARG A 318 -0.34 7.11 -0.47
N ALA A 319 0.81 6.77 0.13
CA ALA A 319 1.00 6.92 1.58
C ALA A 319 0.80 8.38 2.04
N GLY A 320 1.34 9.34 1.29
CA GLY A 320 1.13 10.76 1.55
C GLY A 320 -0.33 11.19 1.35
N ALA A 321 -1.03 10.66 0.35
CA ALA A 321 -2.43 10.96 0.08
C ALA A 321 -3.35 10.51 1.23
N ILE A 322 -3.15 9.30 1.74
CA ILE A 322 -3.92 8.76 2.88
C ILE A 322 -3.77 9.65 4.12
N LEU A 323 -2.52 10.01 4.47
CA LEU A 323 -2.25 10.85 5.64
C LEU A 323 -2.80 12.27 5.47
N ARG A 324 -2.68 12.84 4.26
CA ARG A 324 -3.25 14.16 3.95
C ARG A 324 -4.78 14.15 3.92
N GLY A 325 -5.40 13.05 3.51
CA GLY A 325 -6.86 12.91 3.56
C GLY A 325 -7.41 13.06 4.98
N TRP A 326 -6.77 12.40 5.95
CA TRP A 326 -7.09 12.60 7.37
C TRP A 326 -6.83 14.02 7.84
N TRP A 327 -5.73 14.64 7.42
CA TRP A 327 -5.45 16.03 7.74
C TRP A 327 -6.58 16.95 7.24
N ILE A 328 -7.00 16.81 5.98
CA ILE A 328 -8.11 17.55 5.39
C ILE A 328 -9.38 17.34 6.20
N ALA A 329 -9.75 16.10 6.49
CA ALA A 329 -10.94 15.76 7.26
C ALA A 329 -10.93 16.40 8.65
N ILE A 330 -9.81 16.30 9.39
CA ILE A 330 -9.66 16.87 10.74
C ILE A 330 -9.74 18.41 10.70
N THR A 331 -9.05 19.05 9.76
CA THR A 331 -9.12 20.51 9.61
C THR A 331 -10.51 20.99 9.17
N GLY A 332 -11.23 20.16 8.43
CA GLY A 332 -12.59 20.41 7.94
C GLY A 332 -13.71 20.10 8.94
N ILE A 333 -13.42 19.60 10.14
CA ILE A 333 -14.47 19.29 11.14
C ILE A 333 -15.30 20.53 11.50
N ARG A 334 -14.65 21.70 11.60
CA ARG A 334 -15.34 22.95 11.96
C ARG A 334 -16.26 23.43 10.83
N SER A 335 -15.80 23.38 9.59
CA SER A 335 -16.61 23.76 8.42
C SER A 335 -17.72 22.76 8.11
N GLY A 336 -17.50 21.46 8.39
CA GLY A 336 -18.51 20.41 8.20
C GLY A 336 -19.54 20.29 9.32
N ARG A 337 -19.42 21.05 10.43
CA ARG A 337 -20.36 20.97 11.56
C ARG A 337 -21.81 21.32 11.16
N PRO A 338 -22.09 22.38 10.37
CA PRO A 338 -23.44 22.67 9.91
C PRO A 338 -24.01 21.54 9.04
N ALA A 339 -23.21 21.01 8.10
CA ALA A 339 -23.60 19.89 7.25
C ALA A 339 -23.95 18.65 8.08
N ARG A 340 -23.15 18.35 9.12
CA ARG A 340 -23.48 17.28 10.08
C ARG A 340 -24.77 17.56 10.83
N LEU A 341 -24.97 18.77 11.36
CA LEU A 341 -26.18 19.10 12.11
C LEU A 341 -27.44 18.93 11.24
N ALA A 342 -27.39 19.38 9.98
CA ALA A 342 -28.46 19.17 9.01
C ALA A 342 -28.68 17.68 8.71
N ALA A 343 -27.62 16.93 8.39
CA ALA A 343 -27.72 15.49 8.15
C ALA A 343 -28.32 14.73 9.35
N GLN A 344 -27.93 15.10 10.57
CA GLN A 344 -28.45 14.48 11.78
C GLN A 344 -29.87 14.95 12.14
N SER A 345 -30.33 16.14 11.73
CA SER A 345 -31.72 16.58 11.97
C SER A 345 -32.73 15.82 11.12
N HIS A 346 -32.31 15.34 9.94
CA HIS A 346 -33.14 14.49 9.08
C HIS A 346 -33.05 13.01 9.43
N ARG A 347 -32.20 12.60 10.40
CA ARG A 347 -32.01 11.19 10.72
C ARG A 347 -33.31 10.56 11.24
N ARG A 348 -33.85 9.60 10.49
CA ARG A 348 -34.96 8.73 10.87
C ARG A 348 -34.53 7.28 11.12
N VAL A 349 -33.40 6.87 10.53
CA VAL A 349 -32.92 5.48 10.55
C VAL A 349 -31.66 5.34 11.42
N SER A 350 -31.55 4.21 12.12
CA SER A 350 -30.39 3.88 12.94
C SER A 350 -29.20 3.40 12.08
N ASP A 351 -27.97 3.58 12.58
CA ASP A 351 -26.79 3.02 11.88
C ASP A 351 -26.79 1.48 11.86
N GLY A 352 -27.64 0.82 12.67
CA GLY A 352 -27.82 -0.63 12.66
C GLY A 352 -28.53 -1.12 11.41
N GLU A 353 -29.62 -0.45 11.02
CA GLU A 353 -30.39 -0.77 9.81
C GLU A 353 -29.58 -0.51 8.54
N ILE A 354 -28.87 0.62 8.49
CA ILE A 354 -28.02 0.99 7.36
C ILE A 354 -26.86 -0.01 7.17
N ARG A 355 -26.38 -0.63 8.25
CA ARG A 355 -25.26 -1.59 8.22
C ARG A 355 -25.55 -2.83 7.37
N TYR A 356 -26.82 -3.21 7.17
CA TYR A 356 -27.18 -4.34 6.31
C TYR A 356 -26.86 -4.07 4.83
N LEU A 357 -26.91 -2.80 4.43
CA LEU A 357 -26.61 -2.36 3.07
C LEU A 357 -25.13 -2.03 2.86
N GLN A 358 -24.33 -2.06 3.94
CA GLN A 358 -22.89 -1.83 3.88
C GLN A 358 -22.14 -3.14 3.68
N SER A 359 -21.06 -3.09 2.90
CA SER A 359 -20.16 -4.23 2.76
C SER A 359 -19.53 -4.61 4.09
N HIS A 360 -19.42 -5.93 4.33
CA HIS A 360 -18.76 -6.46 5.51
C HIS A 360 -17.24 -6.28 5.42
N GLY A 361 -16.64 -5.83 6.52
CA GLY A 361 -15.19 -5.58 6.60
C GLY A 361 -14.79 -4.22 6.04
N SER A 362 -13.54 -4.10 5.62
CA SER A 362 -13.06 -2.89 4.93
C SER A 362 -12.78 -3.21 3.47
N SER A 363 -13.49 -2.52 2.58
CA SER A 363 -13.27 -2.61 1.14
C SER A 363 -11.87 -2.15 0.76
N ARG A 364 -11.24 -1.29 1.58
CA ARG A 364 -9.83 -0.88 1.44
C ARG A 364 -8.86 -2.03 1.64
N VAL A 365 -9.03 -2.79 2.72
CA VAL A 365 -8.19 -3.96 3.02
C VAL A 365 -8.41 -5.01 1.95
N ARG A 366 -9.67 -5.26 1.57
CA ARG A 366 -10.01 -6.20 0.49
C ARG A 366 -9.44 -5.75 -0.85
N ARG A 367 -9.47 -4.46 -1.21
CA ARG A 367 -8.86 -3.93 -2.44
C ARG A 367 -7.34 -3.91 -2.38
N PHE A 368 -6.73 -3.74 -1.22
CA PHE A 368 -5.29 -3.91 -1.05
C PHE A 368 -4.88 -5.37 -1.25
N LEU A 369 -5.59 -6.31 -0.60
CA LEU A 369 -5.38 -7.76 -0.71
C LEU A 369 -5.72 -8.32 -2.10
N ASN A 370 -6.85 -7.91 -2.67
CA ASN A 370 -7.28 -8.29 -4.02
C ASN A 370 -6.49 -7.53 -5.08
N GLY A 371 -6.08 -6.28 -4.84
CA GLY A 371 -5.13 -5.58 -5.69
C GLY A 371 -3.74 -6.25 -5.72
N THR A 372 -3.42 -7.04 -4.69
CA THR A 372 -2.28 -7.97 -4.68
C THR A 372 -2.57 -9.36 -5.26
N LEU A 373 -3.84 -9.71 -5.58
CA LEU A 373 -4.25 -11.03 -6.12
C LEU A 373 -4.88 -10.98 -7.54
N HIS A 374 -5.42 -9.85 -7.99
CA HIS A 374 -6.18 -9.68 -9.24
C HIS A 374 -5.50 -8.65 -10.17
N ALA A 375 -4.18 -8.49 -10.04
CA ALA A 375 -3.36 -7.75 -10.99
C ALA A 375 -3.36 -8.38 -12.41
N ASP A 376 -3.98 -9.55 -12.57
CA ASP A 376 -4.17 -10.27 -13.83
C ASP A 376 -5.23 -9.66 -14.76
N TYR A 377 -6.23 -8.92 -14.28
CA TYR A 377 -7.27 -8.36 -15.17
C TYR A 377 -6.86 -7.06 -15.87
N ARG A 378 -5.96 -6.27 -15.25
CA ARG A 378 -5.33 -5.12 -15.93
C ARG A 378 -4.46 -5.50 -17.13
N LEU A 379 -4.22 -6.79 -17.37
CA LEU A 379 -3.43 -7.28 -18.49
C LEU A 379 -4.23 -7.49 -19.79
N ARG A 380 -5.57 -7.55 -19.79
CA ARG A 380 -6.33 -7.78 -21.04
C ARG A 380 -6.62 -6.50 -21.83
N ASP A 381 -6.91 -5.37 -21.17
CA ASP A 381 -7.06 -4.09 -21.87
C ASP A 381 -5.74 -3.55 -22.43
N ILE A 382 -4.60 -3.95 -21.85
CA ILE A 382 -3.27 -3.62 -22.39
C ILE A 382 -2.93 -4.51 -23.61
N THR A 383 -3.56 -5.67 -23.78
CA THR A 383 -3.33 -6.53 -24.97
C THR A 383 -4.01 -6.05 -26.25
N ALA A 384 -5.08 -5.24 -26.17
CA ALA A 384 -5.71 -4.65 -27.35
C ALA A 384 -4.92 -3.45 -27.91
N ARG A 385 -4.02 -2.85 -27.11
CA ARG A 385 -3.15 -1.74 -27.54
C ARG A 385 -1.76 -1.85 -26.88
N SER A 386 -0.88 -2.69 -27.42
CA SER A 386 0.57 -2.37 -27.51
C SER A 386 1.36 -3.57 -28.04
N ARG A 387 1.73 -3.49 -29.33
CA ARG A 387 2.83 -4.26 -29.92
C ARG A 387 4.22 -3.70 -29.55
N THR A 388 4.35 -2.92 -28.47
CA THR A 388 5.57 -2.13 -28.20
C THR A 388 5.94 -2.02 -26.72
N LEU A 389 5.81 -3.08 -25.91
CA LEU A 389 6.41 -3.09 -24.57
C LEU A 389 6.99 -4.46 -24.19
N THR A 390 8.21 -4.71 -24.65
CA THR A 390 9.11 -5.77 -24.18
C THR A 390 9.61 -5.59 -22.73
N ASP A 391 8.96 -4.77 -21.90
CA ASP A 391 9.44 -4.43 -20.54
C ASP A 391 8.58 -4.94 -19.36
N THR A 392 7.47 -5.66 -19.60
CA THR A 392 6.57 -6.11 -18.53
C THR A 392 6.84 -7.54 -18.03
N ALA A 393 8.06 -8.04 -18.16
CA ALA A 393 8.50 -9.26 -17.46
C ALA A 393 8.61 -9.08 -15.92
N GLY A 394 8.45 -7.86 -15.39
CA GLY A 394 8.61 -7.54 -13.97
C GLY A 394 7.38 -7.71 -13.07
N ALA A 395 6.19 -7.99 -13.63
CA ALA A 395 4.95 -8.10 -12.84
C ALA A 395 4.78 -9.48 -12.17
N ARG A 396 5.23 -10.55 -12.82
CA ARG A 396 5.09 -11.96 -12.34
C ARG A 396 5.93 -12.34 -11.13
N VAL A 397 6.73 -11.43 -10.57
CA VAL A 397 7.66 -11.75 -9.48
C VAL A 397 7.35 -10.99 -8.19
N ARG A 398 6.25 -10.22 -8.13
CA ARG A 398 5.91 -9.36 -6.97
C ARG A 398 5.13 -10.06 -5.85
N GLU A 399 4.31 -11.06 -6.17
CA GLU A 399 3.47 -11.80 -5.20
C GLU A 399 4.26 -12.62 -4.16
N PRO A 400 5.28 -13.43 -4.52
CA PRO A 400 6.06 -14.17 -3.53
C PRO A 400 6.99 -13.27 -2.69
N VAL A 401 7.26 -12.04 -3.15
CA VAL A 401 8.13 -11.07 -2.43
C VAL A 401 7.45 -10.56 -1.18
N GLY A 402 6.17 -10.17 -1.27
CA GLY A 402 5.40 -9.67 -0.13
C GLY A 402 5.30 -10.73 0.96
N ILE A 403 4.98 -11.96 0.55
CA ILE A 403 4.89 -13.12 1.44
C ILE A 403 6.23 -13.40 2.12
N ALA A 404 7.34 -13.44 1.37
CA ALA A 404 8.67 -13.69 1.95
C ALA A 404 9.09 -12.60 2.96
N VAL A 405 8.77 -11.33 2.69
CA VAL A 405 9.03 -10.23 3.63
C VAL A 405 8.16 -10.34 4.87
N CYS A 406 6.86 -10.63 4.73
CA CYS A 406 5.96 -10.83 5.86
C CYS A 406 6.39 -12.02 6.73
N ILE A 407 6.77 -13.15 6.11
CA ILE A 407 7.30 -14.32 6.82
C ILE A 407 8.58 -13.94 7.56
N PHE A 408 9.52 -13.24 6.93
CA PHE A 408 10.76 -12.83 7.60
C PHE A 408 10.50 -11.91 8.79
N VAL A 409 9.64 -10.90 8.64
CA VAL A 409 9.27 -9.99 9.73
C VAL A 409 8.57 -10.75 10.86
N ALA A 410 7.66 -11.67 10.54
CA ALA A 410 7.00 -12.53 11.52
C ALA A 410 8.01 -13.41 12.27
N LEU A 411 8.95 -14.04 11.58
CA LEU A 411 10.01 -14.83 12.20
C LEU A 411 10.92 -13.99 13.10
N VAL A 412 11.24 -12.74 12.71
CA VAL A 412 11.99 -11.82 13.56
C VAL A 412 11.19 -11.42 14.80
N ALA A 413 9.89 -11.16 14.67
CA ALA A 413 9.02 -10.85 15.78
C ALA A 413 8.91 -12.04 16.76
N ILE A 414 8.74 -13.26 16.23
CA ILE A 414 8.73 -14.50 17.02
C ILE A 414 10.08 -14.70 17.74
N GLY A 415 11.19 -14.54 17.03
CA GLY A 415 12.54 -14.68 17.58
C GLY A 415 12.93 -13.58 18.58
N SER A 416 12.18 -12.47 18.61
CA SER A 416 12.36 -11.36 19.53
C SER A 416 11.25 -11.24 20.58
N ARG A 417 10.32 -12.22 20.67
CA ARG A 417 9.12 -12.10 21.50
C ARG A 417 9.43 -11.83 22.98
N ASP A 418 10.48 -12.45 23.52
CA ASP A 418 10.88 -12.25 24.92
C ASP A 418 11.52 -10.87 25.11
N LEU A 419 12.13 -10.30 24.06
CA LEU A 419 12.68 -8.95 24.07
C LEU A 419 11.58 -7.89 23.96
N LEU A 420 10.52 -8.18 23.20
CA LEU A 420 9.38 -7.28 22.96
C LEU A 420 8.39 -7.26 24.12
N LEU A 421 8.09 -8.43 24.68
CA LEU A 421 7.12 -8.61 25.78
C LEU A 421 7.78 -8.49 27.16
N GLY A 422 9.10 -8.73 27.24
CA GLY A 422 9.89 -8.65 28.47
C GLY A 422 10.80 -7.41 28.53
N SER A 423 11.74 -7.42 29.47
CA SER A 423 12.76 -6.37 29.60
C SER A 423 14.05 -6.76 28.86
N LEU A 424 14.59 -5.84 28.05
CA LEU A 424 15.87 -6.05 27.37
C LEU A 424 17.00 -6.15 28.42
N PRO A 425 17.72 -7.31 28.50
CA PRO A 425 18.81 -7.49 29.45
C PRO A 425 19.95 -6.49 29.22
N GLN A 426 20.57 -6.02 30.31
CA GLN A 426 21.65 -5.04 30.24
C GLN A 426 22.98 -5.75 30.03
N ILE A 427 23.38 -5.90 28.77
CA ILE A 427 24.61 -6.60 28.38
C ILE A 427 25.38 -5.70 27.40
N GLY A 428 26.68 -5.52 27.64
CA GLY A 428 27.56 -4.76 26.75
C GLY A 428 27.07 -3.34 26.45
N GLN A 429 26.81 -3.05 25.17
CA GLN A 429 26.33 -1.76 24.68
C GLN A 429 24.82 -1.58 24.80
N MET A 430 24.07 -2.60 25.26
CA MET A 430 22.62 -2.54 25.49
C MET A 430 22.26 -2.05 26.91
N ARG A 431 23.06 -1.14 27.47
CA ARG A 431 22.81 -0.51 28.78
C ARG A 431 21.56 0.38 28.76
N ILE A 432 21.03 0.70 29.94
CA ILE A 432 19.90 1.62 30.09
C ILE A 432 20.31 2.99 29.54
N TRP A 433 19.45 3.56 28.70
CA TRP A 433 19.64 4.92 28.21
C TRP A 433 19.22 5.94 29.26
N PRO A 434 19.90 7.09 29.37
CA PRO A 434 19.46 8.16 30.26
C PRO A 434 18.06 8.64 29.89
N SER A 435 17.38 9.29 30.83
CA SER A 435 16.14 10.00 30.52
C SER A 435 16.41 11.07 29.47
N VAL A 436 15.40 11.42 28.66
CA VAL A 436 15.56 12.41 27.58
C VAL A 436 16.09 13.73 28.14
N GLY A 437 15.52 14.24 29.23
CA GLY A 437 15.99 15.45 29.89
C GLY A 437 17.41 15.33 30.44
N GLY A 438 17.74 14.19 31.06
CA GLY A 438 19.09 13.92 31.58
C GLY A 438 20.14 13.80 30.48
N GLY A 439 19.80 13.18 29.36
CA GLY A 439 20.70 13.00 28.21
C GLY A 439 20.96 14.30 27.44
N TRP A 440 19.93 15.14 27.23
CA TRP A 440 20.12 16.49 26.69
C TRP A 440 20.93 17.38 27.63
N GLY A 441 20.59 17.36 28.94
CA GLY A 441 21.32 18.10 29.95
C GLY A 441 22.79 17.71 30.01
N ALA A 442 23.08 16.41 30.05
CA ALA A 442 24.45 15.89 30.04
C ALA A 442 25.20 16.29 28.76
N PHE A 443 24.60 16.15 27.58
CA PHE A 443 25.24 16.53 26.32
C PHE A 443 25.59 18.02 26.24
N THR A 444 24.73 18.89 26.79
CA THR A 444 24.98 20.35 26.84
C THR A 444 25.87 20.77 28.01
N SER A 445 26.13 19.88 28.97
CA SER A 445 26.92 20.21 30.16
C SER A 445 28.41 20.30 29.85
N VAL A 446 29.06 21.30 30.45
CA VAL A 446 30.51 21.55 30.30
C VAL A 446 31.33 20.78 31.35
N TRP A 447 30.68 20.24 32.39
CA TRP A 447 31.30 19.65 33.58
C TRP A 447 30.81 18.21 33.83
N ARG A 448 31.68 17.32 34.35
CA ARG A 448 31.32 15.93 34.69
C ARG A 448 31.88 15.44 36.02
N ASP A 449 31.10 14.58 36.69
CA ASP A 449 31.43 13.88 37.94
C ASP A 449 32.01 12.46 37.75
N SER A 450 32.50 12.11 36.55
CA SER A 450 33.14 10.80 36.33
C SER A 450 34.65 10.89 36.53
N LEU A 451 35.12 10.20 37.58
CA LEU A 451 36.51 10.01 38.05
C LEU A 451 37.47 11.18 37.80
N LEU A 452 37.62 12.01 38.85
CA LEU A 452 38.57 13.13 39.04
C LEU A 452 38.24 14.45 38.33
N GLY A 453 37.05 14.63 37.75
CA GLY A 453 36.62 15.92 37.21
C GLY A 453 37.38 16.30 35.94
N ALA A 454 37.25 15.50 34.89
CA ALA A 454 37.86 15.78 33.59
C ALA A 454 36.94 16.58 32.66
N ARG A 455 37.46 17.64 32.04
CA ARG A 455 36.78 18.39 30.95
C ARG A 455 36.83 17.58 29.65
N THR A 456 35.90 16.65 29.45
CA THR A 456 35.79 15.92 28.17
C THR A 456 34.37 16.05 27.60
N LEU A 457 34.25 16.32 26.28
CA LEU A 457 32.95 16.41 25.60
C LEU A 457 32.22 15.06 25.59
N GLU A 458 30.91 15.07 25.88
CA GLU A 458 30.06 13.87 25.89
C GLU A 458 30.11 13.09 24.58
N PRO A 459 30.10 11.74 24.63
CA PRO A 459 30.01 10.95 23.41
C PRO A 459 28.78 11.36 22.60
N PRO A 460 28.89 11.53 21.27
CA PRO A 460 27.78 11.79 20.35
C PRO A 460 26.64 10.78 20.52
N LEU A 461 26.94 9.61 21.07
CA LEU A 461 25.98 8.60 21.49
C LEU A 461 24.83 9.18 22.34
N LEU A 462 25.10 10.09 23.29
CA LEU A 462 24.07 10.69 24.13
C LEU A 462 23.09 11.54 23.33
N LEU A 463 23.59 12.29 22.35
CA LEU A 463 22.74 13.06 21.43
C LEU A 463 21.85 12.12 20.63
N VAL A 464 22.39 11.01 20.13
CA VAL A 464 21.58 10.07 19.34
C VAL A 464 20.57 9.32 20.21
N THR A 465 20.95 8.80 21.39
CA THR A 465 19.99 8.11 22.28
C THR A 465 18.91 9.04 22.80
N SER A 466 19.25 10.30 23.12
CA SER A 466 18.27 11.29 23.58
C SER A 466 17.34 11.72 22.45
N GLY A 467 17.86 11.93 21.24
CA GLY A 467 17.05 12.24 20.06
C GLY A 467 16.08 11.11 19.71
N ILE A 468 16.53 9.86 19.73
CA ILE A 468 15.64 8.69 19.56
C ILE A 468 14.62 8.64 20.71
N GLY A 469 15.05 8.84 21.95
CA GLY A 469 14.15 8.88 23.11
C GLY A 469 13.06 9.96 23.01
N SER A 470 13.38 11.13 22.47
CA SER A 470 12.42 12.21 22.20
C SER A 470 11.35 11.81 21.19
N ILE A 471 11.72 11.07 20.13
CA ILE A 471 10.75 10.57 19.12
C ILE A 471 9.75 9.60 19.77
N PHE A 472 10.19 8.84 20.77
CA PHE A 472 9.35 7.92 21.54
C PHE A 472 8.76 8.56 22.80
N PHE A 473 8.60 9.89 22.84
CA PHE A 473 7.97 10.63 23.94
C PHE A 473 8.54 10.30 25.33
N GLY A 474 9.84 10.02 25.42
CA GLY A 474 10.51 9.68 26.68
C GLY A 474 10.55 8.19 27.02
N ALA A 475 9.92 7.32 26.24
CA ALA A 475 9.95 5.87 26.43
C ALA A 475 11.28 5.24 25.93
N THR A 476 12.40 5.60 26.55
CA THR A 476 13.75 5.20 26.13
C THR A 476 13.98 3.68 26.15
N GLY A 477 13.33 2.96 27.06
CA GLY A 477 13.37 1.49 27.12
C GLY A 477 12.72 0.82 25.90
N LEU A 478 11.55 1.32 25.48
CA LEU A 478 10.85 0.86 24.27
C LEU A 478 11.63 1.23 23.02
N ALA A 479 12.14 2.47 22.96
CA ALA A 479 12.96 2.97 21.86
C ALA A 479 14.21 2.10 21.61
N ARG A 480 14.91 1.75 22.69
CA ARG A 480 16.08 0.86 22.67
C ARG A 480 15.72 -0.54 22.17
N THR A 481 14.61 -1.11 22.67
CA THR A 481 14.14 -2.45 22.29
C THR A 481 13.76 -2.50 20.81
N LEU A 482 12.99 -1.50 20.34
CA LEU A 482 12.64 -1.39 18.93
C LEU A 482 13.87 -1.19 18.04
N LEU A 483 14.87 -0.41 18.48
CA LEU A 483 16.11 -0.24 17.72
C LEU A 483 16.82 -1.59 17.49
N VAL A 484 16.88 -2.45 18.50
CA VAL A 484 17.46 -3.81 18.39
C VAL A 484 16.66 -4.67 17.40
N VAL A 485 15.34 -4.71 17.56
CA VAL A 485 14.47 -5.60 16.77
C VAL A 485 14.37 -5.15 15.31
N VAL A 486 14.28 -3.84 15.06
CA VAL A 486 14.09 -3.26 13.72
C VAL A 486 15.39 -3.25 12.90
N ALA A 487 16.57 -3.30 13.53
CA ALA A 487 17.84 -3.28 12.81
C ALA A 487 17.99 -4.44 11.81
N MET A 488 17.53 -5.65 12.15
CA MET A 488 17.56 -6.81 11.25
C MET A 488 16.68 -6.60 10.00
N PRO A 489 15.36 -6.31 10.12
CA PRO A 489 14.51 -5.99 8.98
C PRO A 489 15.03 -4.83 8.12
N VAL A 490 15.59 -3.78 8.72
CA VAL A 490 16.16 -2.64 7.97
C VAL A 490 17.35 -3.08 7.11
N GLY A 491 18.25 -3.90 7.68
CA GLY A 491 19.37 -4.47 6.92
C GLY A 491 18.90 -5.34 5.76
N VAL A 492 17.93 -6.24 6.00
CA VAL A 492 17.35 -7.10 4.97
C VAL A 492 16.66 -6.30 3.87
N LEU A 493 15.90 -5.27 4.22
CA LEU A 493 15.26 -4.40 3.24
C LEU A 493 16.30 -3.62 2.42
N GLY A 494 17.41 -3.20 3.06
CA GLY A 494 18.55 -2.61 2.38
C GLY A 494 19.19 -3.56 1.37
N ALA A 495 19.41 -4.82 1.77
CA ALA A 495 19.98 -5.87 0.92
C ALA A 495 19.06 -6.23 -0.24
N TRP A 496 17.75 -6.32 0.00
CA TRP A 496 16.74 -6.50 -1.04
C TRP A 496 16.76 -5.35 -2.05
N ARG A 497 16.83 -4.09 -1.59
CA ARG A 497 16.94 -2.92 -2.48
C ARG A 497 18.22 -2.95 -3.31
N LEU A 498 19.35 -3.33 -2.71
CA LEU A 498 20.62 -3.51 -3.40
C LEU A 498 20.50 -4.59 -4.49
N GLY A 499 19.98 -5.77 -4.14
CA GLY A 499 19.74 -6.86 -5.08
C GLY A 499 18.81 -6.45 -6.22
N ARG A 500 17.74 -5.69 -5.93
CA ARG A 500 16.81 -5.17 -6.95
C ARG A 500 17.50 -4.21 -7.92
N SER A 501 18.36 -3.32 -7.43
CA SER A 501 19.09 -2.37 -8.29
C SER A 501 20.18 -3.02 -9.13
N VAL A 502 20.72 -4.16 -8.69
CA VAL A 502 21.86 -4.83 -9.37
C VAL A 502 21.40 -5.98 -10.27
N ALA A 503 20.53 -6.85 -9.77
CA ALA A 503 20.07 -8.07 -10.45
C ALA A 503 18.70 -7.90 -11.13
N GLY A 504 18.02 -6.78 -10.90
CA GLY A 504 16.68 -6.49 -11.42
C GLY A 504 15.55 -6.84 -10.44
N PRO A 505 14.30 -6.44 -10.76
CA PRO A 505 13.13 -6.75 -9.94
C PRO A 505 12.80 -8.25 -10.02
N GLY A 506 12.86 -8.96 -8.90
CA GLY A 506 12.34 -10.33 -8.82
C GLY A 506 12.95 -11.20 -7.73
N ILE A 507 12.94 -12.53 -7.94
CA ILE A 507 13.41 -13.56 -6.98
C ILE A 507 14.84 -13.28 -6.55
N ALA A 508 15.71 -12.79 -7.43
CA ALA A 508 17.08 -12.43 -7.10
C ALA A 508 17.20 -11.41 -5.95
N ALA A 509 16.36 -10.37 -5.96
CA ALA A 509 16.31 -9.37 -4.90
C ALA A 509 15.81 -9.98 -3.58
N VAL A 510 14.81 -10.88 -3.66
CA VAL A 510 14.30 -11.63 -2.49
C VAL A 510 15.39 -12.51 -1.91
N VAL A 511 16.07 -13.29 -2.74
CA VAL A 511 17.17 -14.17 -2.34
C VAL A 511 18.29 -13.36 -1.72
N THR A 512 18.67 -12.20 -2.27
CA THR A 512 19.64 -11.29 -1.61
C THR A 512 19.17 -10.87 -0.22
N GLY A 513 17.92 -10.47 -0.05
CA GLY A 513 17.37 -10.10 1.25
C GLY A 513 17.35 -11.28 2.25
N VAL A 514 16.83 -12.42 1.83
CA VAL A 514 16.69 -13.64 2.67
C VAL A 514 18.06 -14.14 3.10
N VAL A 515 19.02 -14.27 2.17
CA VAL A 515 20.38 -14.72 2.48
C VAL A 515 21.03 -13.74 3.45
N TYR A 516 20.87 -12.43 3.25
CA TYR A 516 21.39 -11.44 4.18
C TYR A 516 20.81 -11.58 5.59
N GLY A 517 19.49 -11.81 5.69
CA GLY A 517 18.77 -11.96 6.96
C GLY A 517 19.13 -13.23 7.74
N VAL A 518 19.42 -14.32 7.03
CA VAL A 518 19.76 -15.61 7.62
C VAL A 518 21.19 -15.65 8.17
N ILE A 519 22.10 -14.81 7.66
CA ILE A 519 23.47 -14.71 8.16
C ILE A 519 23.46 -14.46 9.69
N PRO A 520 24.28 -15.18 10.49
CA PRO A 520 24.20 -15.15 11.94
C PRO A 520 24.76 -13.87 12.60
N LEU A 521 25.41 -12.97 11.86
CA LEU A 521 26.06 -11.76 12.37
C LEU A 521 25.17 -10.90 13.29
N PRO A 522 23.96 -10.45 12.87
CA PRO A 522 23.13 -9.62 13.73
C PRO A 522 22.64 -10.39 14.97
N ARG A 523 22.44 -11.72 14.86
CA ARG A 523 22.01 -12.57 15.98
C ARG A 523 23.14 -12.71 17.02
N ASN A 524 24.37 -12.91 16.56
CA ASN A 524 25.56 -12.91 17.42
C ASN A 524 25.82 -11.53 18.05
N ALA A 525 25.55 -10.45 17.32
CA ALA A 525 25.63 -9.10 17.87
C ALA A 525 24.59 -8.88 18.99
N ILE A 526 23.35 -9.37 18.82
CA ILE A 526 22.32 -9.31 19.87
C ILE A 526 22.73 -10.17 21.08
N ALA A 527 23.14 -11.42 20.85
CA ALA A 527 23.55 -12.33 21.93
C ALA A 527 24.71 -11.78 22.77
N ALA A 528 25.64 -11.06 22.14
CA ALA A 528 26.77 -10.42 22.80
C ALA A 528 26.48 -8.98 23.31
N GLY A 529 25.25 -8.47 23.15
CA GLY A 529 24.89 -7.11 23.58
C GLY A 529 25.60 -5.99 22.80
N ARG A 530 25.93 -6.20 21.52
CA ARG A 530 26.73 -5.28 20.68
C ARG A 530 25.86 -4.51 19.70
N MET A 531 25.51 -3.26 20.04
CA MET A 531 24.66 -2.40 19.21
C MET A 531 25.38 -1.93 17.94
N GLY A 532 26.68 -1.63 18.04
CA GLY A 532 27.49 -1.13 16.94
C GLY A 532 27.48 -1.99 15.67
N PRO A 533 27.92 -3.26 15.74
CA PRO A 533 27.83 -4.19 14.62
C PRO A 533 26.41 -4.41 14.09
N LEU A 534 25.39 -4.34 14.96
CA LEU A 534 23.99 -4.46 14.57
C LEU A 534 23.52 -3.27 13.72
N LEU A 535 23.90 -2.05 14.09
CA LEU A 535 23.62 -0.84 13.30
C LEU A 535 24.43 -0.84 11.99
N ALA A 536 25.70 -1.25 12.04
CA ALA A 536 26.53 -1.38 10.85
C ALA A 536 25.93 -2.38 9.86
N TYR A 537 25.34 -3.49 10.36
CA TYR A 537 24.61 -4.46 9.55
C TYR A 537 23.37 -3.83 8.91
N ALA A 538 22.60 -3.03 9.66
CA ALA A 538 21.42 -2.35 9.13
C ALA A 538 21.74 -1.38 7.99
N ILE A 539 22.87 -0.64 8.07
CA ILE A 539 23.20 0.41 7.08
C ILE A 539 24.09 -0.07 5.92
N ALA A 540 24.82 -1.18 6.06
CA ALA A 540 25.82 -1.58 5.08
C ALA A 540 25.28 -1.77 3.65
N PRO A 541 24.15 -2.44 3.41
CA PRO A 541 23.60 -2.54 2.06
C PRO A 541 23.23 -1.19 1.44
N VAL A 542 22.76 -0.25 2.27
CA VAL A 542 22.42 1.12 1.85
C VAL A 542 23.68 1.91 1.48
N LEU A 543 24.79 1.68 2.19
CA LEU A 543 26.10 2.26 1.89
C LEU A 543 26.65 1.72 0.58
N VAL A 544 26.64 0.40 0.37
CA VAL A 544 27.08 -0.21 -0.90
C VAL A 544 26.28 0.34 -2.07
N LEU A 545 24.95 0.38 -1.95
CA LEU A 545 24.06 0.93 -2.98
C LEU A 545 24.33 2.43 -3.23
N GLY A 546 24.52 3.21 -2.16
CA GLY A 546 24.77 4.65 -2.24
C GLY A 546 26.11 4.98 -2.91
N ILE A 547 27.18 4.28 -2.52
CA ILE A 547 28.51 4.43 -3.12
C ILE A 547 28.46 4.02 -4.60
N ALA A 548 27.85 2.89 -4.92
CA ALA A 548 27.71 2.44 -6.31
C ALA A 548 27.04 3.45 -7.23
N ARG A 549 25.93 4.06 -6.80
CA ARG A 549 25.23 5.11 -7.58
C ARG A 549 26.04 6.39 -7.71
N LEU A 550 26.71 6.82 -6.63
CA LEU A 550 27.56 8.01 -6.65
C LEU A 550 28.83 7.81 -7.49
N SER A 551 29.28 6.57 -7.66
CA SER A 551 30.39 6.18 -8.52
C SER A 551 29.98 5.89 -9.96
N GLY A 552 28.70 6.05 -10.32
CA GLY A 552 28.20 5.80 -11.68
C GLY A 552 28.15 4.32 -12.09
N LEU A 553 28.23 3.38 -11.13
CA LEU A 553 28.14 1.93 -11.39
C LEU A 553 26.70 1.44 -11.55
N LEU A 554 25.73 2.28 -11.17
CA LEU A 554 24.29 2.09 -11.31
C LEU A 554 23.70 3.40 -11.84
N GLU A 555 22.40 3.38 -12.17
CA GLU A 555 21.65 4.59 -12.58
C GLU A 555 22.01 5.80 -11.70
N ALA A 556 22.36 6.89 -12.37
CA ALA A 556 22.88 8.09 -11.73
C ALA A 556 21.82 8.71 -10.79
N GLU A 557 22.26 9.10 -9.60
CA GLU A 557 21.38 9.71 -8.61
C GLU A 557 21.03 11.15 -9.02
N SER A 558 19.74 11.49 -9.08
CA SER A 558 19.28 12.84 -9.48
C SER A 558 19.70 13.97 -8.53
N ARG A 559 19.98 13.64 -7.25
CA ARG A 559 20.41 14.60 -6.21
C ARG A 559 21.62 14.08 -5.41
N PRO A 560 22.84 14.08 -6.00
CA PRO A 560 24.01 13.44 -5.40
C PRO A 560 24.45 14.10 -4.09
N ARG A 561 24.35 15.43 -3.96
CA ARG A 561 24.70 16.16 -2.72
C ARG A 561 23.85 15.73 -1.53
N ARG A 562 22.52 15.65 -1.71
CA ARG A 562 21.59 15.20 -0.66
C ARG A 562 21.88 13.75 -0.24
N ARG A 563 22.22 12.89 -1.20
CA ARG A 563 22.59 11.50 -0.92
C ARG A 563 23.86 11.41 -0.09
N ILE A 564 24.91 12.16 -0.45
CA ILE A 564 26.16 12.20 0.33
C ILE A 564 25.88 12.62 1.77
N VAL A 565 25.15 13.72 1.99
CA VAL A 565 24.81 14.19 3.35
C VAL A 565 24.05 13.11 4.13
N SER A 566 23.07 12.44 3.51
CA SER A 566 22.33 11.37 4.18
C SER A 566 23.22 10.18 4.59
N LEU A 567 24.21 9.83 3.77
CA LEU A 567 25.16 8.76 4.07
C LEU A 567 26.17 9.19 5.15
N CYS A 568 26.61 10.46 5.16
CA CYS A 568 27.43 11.02 6.23
C CYS A 568 26.73 10.89 7.59
N VAL A 569 25.45 11.26 7.66
CA VAL A 569 24.64 11.17 8.89
C VAL A 569 24.48 9.71 9.34
N LEU A 570 24.19 8.79 8.42
CA LEU A 570 24.06 7.36 8.75
C LEU A 570 25.37 6.78 9.29
N VAL A 571 26.51 7.09 8.65
CA VAL A 571 27.83 6.64 9.11
C VAL A 571 28.19 7.28 10.44
N ALA A 572 27.89 8.56 10.65
CA ALA A 572 28.12 9.25 11.92
C ALA A 572 27.31 8.61 13.07
N ILE A 573 26.01 8.37 12.86
CA ILE A 573 25.15 7.69 13.83
C ILE A 573 25.71 6.31 14.19
N CYS A 574 26.08 5.50 13.20
CA CYS A 574 26.66 4.18 13.48
C CYS A 574 28.02 4.28 14.20
N SER A 575 28.84 5.26 13.82
CA SER A 575 30.16 5.50 14.40
C SER A 575 30.09 5.99 15.85
N ALA A 576 28.96 6.59 16.27
CA ALA A 576 28.72 6.95 17.66
C ALA A 576 28.61 5.72 18.58
N TRP A 577 28.14 4.57 18.08
CA TRP A 577 28.15 3.28 18.81
C TRP A 577 29.40 2.44 18.55
N TRP A 578 30.00 2.56 17.36
CA TRP A 578 31.14 1.76 16.94
C TRP A 578 32.02 2.54 15.98
N MET A 579 33.04 3.22 16.53
CA MET A 579 33.91 4.12 15.78
C MET A 579 34.51 3.50 14.50
N PRO A 580 34.91 2.21 14.45
CA PRO A 580 35.40 1.58 13.22
C PRO A 580 34.42 1.62 12.04
N ALA A 581 33.12 1.86 12.28
CA ALA A 581 32.12 2.07 11.22
C ALA A 581 32.48 3.24 10.29
N ILE A 582 33.27 4.22 10.75
CA ILE A 582 33.70 5.36 9.95
C ILE A 582 34.54 4.94 8.74
N ALA A 583 35.27 3.81 8.84
CA ALA A 583 36.09 3.27 7.76
C ALA A 583 35.29 2.38 6.78
N LEU A 584 34.03 2.07 7.08
CA LEU A 584 33.19 1.19 6.25
C LEU A 584 33.03 1.68 4.79
N PRO A 585 32.84 2.99 4.51
CA PRO A 585 32.80 3.48 3.13
C PRO A 585 34.12 3.24 2.38
N LEU A 586 35.26 3.40 3.04
CA LEU A 586 36.58 3.16 2.45
C LEU A 586 36.81 1.67 2.19
N ALA A 587 36.37 0.80 3.09
CA ALA A 587 36.42 -0.65 2.88
C ALA A 587 35.60 -1.09 1.66
N ILE A 588 34.42 -0.48 1.43
CA ILE A 588 33.60 -0.72 0.24
C ILE A 588 34.31 -0.24 -1.03
N ALA A 589 34.95 0.94 -1.00
CA ALA A 589 35.72 1.45 -2.13
C ALA A 589 36.95 0.57 -2.45
N ALA A 590 37.64 0.06 -1.41
CA ALA A 590 38.74 -0.89 -1.56
C ALA A 590 38.25 -2.20 -2.21
N ALA A 591 37.09 -2.72 -1.80
CA ALA A 591 36.49 -3.90 -2.41
C ALA A 591 36.19 -3.71 -3.91
N PHE A 592 35.66 -2.54 -4.29
CA PHE A 592 35.42 -2.22 -5.70
C PHE A 592 36.72 -2.05 -6.50
N THR A 593 37.78 -1.57 -5.85
CA THR A 593 39.12 -1.45 -6.44
C THR A 593 39.73 -2.82 -6.73
N ILE A 594 39.63 -3.77 -5.79
CA ILE A 594 40.10 -5.15 -5.97
C ILE A 594 39.36 -5.85 -7.12
N ALA A 595 38.07 -5.54 -7.31
CA ALA A 595 37.26 -6.11 -8.39
C ALA A 595 37.57 -5.50 -9.76
N ALA A 596 38.13 -4.29 -9.83
CA ALA A 596 38.25 -3.51 -11.05
C ALA A 596 39.00 -4.19 -12.21
N PRO A 597 40.10 -4.95 -12.00
CA PRO A 597 40.82 -5.63 -13.08
C PRO A 597 39.96 -6.61 -13.88
N PHE A 598 38.88 -7.10 -13.29
CA PHE A 598 37.98 -8.10 -13.89
C PHE A 598 36.67 -7.49 -14.41
N THR A 599 36.55 -6.16 -14.45
CA THR A 599 35.33 -5.45 -14.88
C THR A 599 35.63 -4.50 -16.04
N ARG A 600 34.68 -4.30 -16.97
CA ARG A 600 34.87 -3.37 -18.09
C ARG A 600 34.64 -1.93 -17.61
N GLY A 601 35.72 -1.25 -17.24
CA GLY A 601 35.68 0.17 -16.93
C GLY A 601 36.81 0.60 -15.99
N ALA A 602 37.68 1.49 -16.47
CA ALA A 602 38.78 2.08 -15.69
C ALA A 602 38.30 3.16 -14.70
N ALA A 603 37.23 2.89 -13.94
CA ALA A 603 36.63 3.84 -13.00
C ALA A 603 37.02 3.56 -11.53
N VAL A 604 38.20 2.98 -11.29
CA VAL A 604 38.76 2.74 -9.93
C VAL A 604 38.74 4.01 -9.09
N ALA A 605 39.04 5.15 -9.71
CA ALA A 605 39.07 6.46 -9.04
C ALA A 605 37.69 7.02 -8.66
N LEU A 606 36.58 6.50 -9.22
CA LEU A 606 35.22 7.00 -8.91
C LEU A 606 34.64 6.42 -7.61
N GLY A 607 35.12 5.27 -7.12
CA GLY A 607 34.71 4.68 -5.83
C GLY A 607 35.22 5.47 -4.62
N TRP A 608 36.48 5.90 -4.67
CA TRP A 608 37.16 6.57 -3.58
C TRP A 608 36.64 7.98 -3.32
N ARG A 609 36.30 8.74 -4.36
CA ARG A 609 35.78 10.12 -4.22
C ARG A 609 34.54 10.24 -3.32
N PRO A 610 33.42 9.51 -3.55
CA PRO A 610 32.27 9.55 -2.67
C PRO A 610 32.57 8.91 -1.31
N ALA A 611 33.33 7.81 -1.25
CA ALA A 611 33.69 7.16 0.01
C ALA A 611 34.48 8.09 0.94
N THR A 612 35.48 8.81 0.43
CA THR A 612 36.25 9.80 1.18
C THR A 612 35.37 10.97 1.64
N LYS A 613 34.48 11.49 0.78
CA LYS A 613 33.54 12.55 1.18
C LYS A 613 32.60 12.11 2.29
N ILE A 614 32.08 10.88 2.22
CA ILE A 614 31.20 10.32 3.25
C ILE A 614 31.97 10.13 4.56
N THR A 615 33.19 9.60 4.49
CA THR A 615 34.05 9.38 5.66
C THR A 615 34.42 10.69 6.34
N LEU A 616 34.91 11.68 5.58
CA LEU A 616 35.28 13.01 6.10
C LEU A 616 34.05 13.77 6.63
N GLY A 617 32.91 13.69 5.94
CA GLY A 617 31.68 14.30 6.39
C GLY A 617 31.15 13.68 7.68
N ALA A 618 31.23 12.35 7.83
CA ALA A 618 30.89 11.67 9.07
C ALA A 618 31.86 12.03 10.21
N ALA A 619 33.17 12.11 9.93
CA ALA A 619 34.16 12.56 10.90
C ALA A 619 33.88 13.98 11.38
N ALA A 620 33.55 14.90 10.46
CA ALA A 620 33.20 16.28 10.76
C ALA A 620 31.94 16.39 11.64
N LEU A 621 30.92 15.57 11.40
CA LEU A 621 29.70 15.53 12.23
C LEU A 621 29.96 15.02 13.66
N LEU A 622 31.02 14.25 13.86
CA LEU A 622 31.41 13.74 15.17
C LEU A 622 32.37 14.67 15.90
N LEU A 623 32.93 15.70 15.23
CA LEU A 623 33.85 16.63 15.89
C LEU A 623 33.17 17.33 17.07
N PRO A 624 33.91 17.56 18.18
CA PRO A 624 35.34 17.25 18.38
C PRO A 624 35.62 15.84 18.95
N TRP A 625 34.62 14.95 19.08
CA TRP A 625 34.75 13.70 19.82
C TRP A 625 35.87 12.75 19.32
N PRO A 626 36.09 12.53 18.01
CA PRO A 626 37.23 11.73 17.55
C PRO A 626 38.60 12.26 18.02
N ILE A 627 38.74 13.58 18.23
CA ILE A 627 39.98 14.22 18.69
C ILE A 627 40.22 13.92 20.17
N THR A 628 39.16 13.93 20.99
CA THR A 628 39.27 13.64 22.43
C THR A 628 39.65 12.18 22.72
N LEU A 629 39.44 11.29 21.73
CA LEU A 629 39.77 9.86 21.82
C LEU A 629 41.25 9.55 21.56
N ILE A 630 42.00 10.44 20.90
CA ILE A 630 43.43 10.24 20.58
C ILE A 630 44.28 10.19 21.87
N GLY A 631 43.81 10.79 22.97
CA GLY A 631 44.48 10.76 24.29
C GLY A 631 44.02 9.66 25.24
N LEU A 632 43.03 8.82 24.86
CA LEU A 632 42.45 7.80 25.74
C LEU A 632 43.02 6.41 25.38
N HIS A 633 43.74 5.77 26.32
CA HIS A 633 44.32 4.43 26.15
C HIS A 633 43.30 3.27 26.21
N ASN A 634 41.99 3.53 26.32
CA ASN A 634 40.95 2.52 26.49
C ASN A 634 40.26 2.14 25.17
N GLY A 635 40.83 1.22 24.39
CA GLY A 635 40.24 0.75 23.13
C GLY A 635 38.83 0.14 23.24
N ALA A 636 38.41 -0.31 24.43
CA ALA A 636 37.08 -0.88 24.67
C ALA A 636 35.93 0.11 24.43
N THR A 637 36.12 1.40 24.76
CA THR A 637 35.10 2.44 24.53
C THR A 637 34.93 2.78 23.06
N LEU A 638 35.95 2.49 22.25
CA LEU A 638 35.97 2.65 20.81
C LEU A 638 35.37 1.46 20.06
N GLY A 639 34.94 0.41 20.77
CA GLY A 639 34.44 -0.82 20.18
C GLY A 639 35.55 -1.75 19.66
N PHE A 640 36.75 -1.63 20.24
CA PHE A 640 37.81 -2.62 20.08
C PHE A 640 37.74 -3.63 21.22
N SER A 641 38.09 -4.88 20.93
CA SER A 641 38.07 -5.97 21.89
C SER A 641 39.29 -6.86 21.69
N TYR A 642 39.88 -7.33 22.78
CA TYR A 642 40.83 -8.42 22.75
C TYR A 642 40.08 -9.70 22.46
N SER A 643 40.41 -10.33 21.34
CA SER A 643 39.69 -11.51 20.89
C SER A 643 40.71 -12.58 20.51
N GLY A 644 40.60 -13.79 21.10
CA GLY A 644 41.50 -14.90 20.81
C GLY A 644 41.50 -15.30 19.33
N GLY A 645 42.59 -15.87 18.81
CA GLY A 645 42.75 -16.17 17.39
C GLY A 645 41.57 -16.97 16.82
N ALA A 646 40.83 -16.37 15.89
CA ALA A 646 39.74 -17.03 15.18
C ALA A 646 40.32 -17.90 14.05
N LYS A 647 39.83 -19.14 13.92
CA LYS A 647 40.19 -19.98 12.78
C LYS A 647 39.55 -19.39 11.53
N MET A 648 40.30 -19.39 10.41
CA MET A 648 39.78 -18.93 9.10
C MET A 648 38.48 -19.65 8.73
N LEU A 649 38.40 -20.95 9.01
CA LEU A 649 37.22 -21.78 8.72
C LEU A 649 35.98 -21.35 9.50
N ASP A 650 36.13 -20.72 10.66
CA ASP A 650 35.01 -20.22 11.46
C ASP A 650 34.54 -18.86 10.94
N LEU A 651 35.47 -18.01 10.53
CA LEU A 651 35.18 -16.72 9.90
C LEU A 651 34.42 -16.89 8.58
N LEU A 652 34.85 -17.83 7.72
CA LEU A 652 34.19 -18.13 6.45
C LEU A 652 32.72 -18.54 6.64
N ARG A 653 32.40 -19.20 7.76
CA ARG A 653 31.03 -19.59 8.11
C ARG A 653 30.25 -18.53 8.90
N PHE A 654 30.82 -17.34 9.09
CA PHE A 654 30.28 -16.29 9.96
C PHE A 654 30.04 -16.77 11.41
N HIS A 655 30.80 -17.76 11.86
CA HIS A 655 30.72 -18.30 13.22
C HIS A 655 31.51 -17.42 14.19
N THR A 656 30.86 -16.39 14.72
CA THR A 656 31.47 -15.44 15.67
C THR A 656 30.90 -15.55 17.09
N GLY A 657 29.83 -16.32 17.29
CA GLY A 657 29.13 -16.41 18.55
C GLY A 657 28.16 -17.61 18.60
N PRO A 658 27.24 -17.63 19.58
CA PRO A 658 26.39 -18.78 19.89
C PRO A 658 25.34 -19.05 18.80
N ALA A 659 24.95 -18.05 18.00
CA ALA A 659 24.16 -18.28 16.80
C ALA A 659 25.13 -18.70 15.67
N GLY A 660 25.27 -20.01 15.47
CA GLY A 660 26.14 -20.57 14.44
C GLY A 660 25.36 -20.89 13.17
N ALA A 661 25.94 -20.61 11.99
CA ALA A 661 25.38 -21.08 10.72
C ALA A 661 25.55 -22.60 10.51
N GLY A 662 26.24 -23.32 11.42
CA GLY A 662 26.52 -24.75 11.26
C GLY A 662 27.21 -25.06 9.91
N PRO A 663 26.96 -26.24 9.30
CA PRO A 663 27.42 -26.53 7.94
C PRO A 663 26.75 -25.67 6.86
N ALA A 664 25.65 -24.97 7.16
CA ALA A 664 24.91 -24.16 6.19
C ALA A 664 25.71 -22.93 5.70
N GLY A 665 26.69 -22.44 6.47
CA GLY A 665 27.60 -21.38 6.01
C GLY A 665 28.46 -21.80 4.81
N TRP A 666 28.85 -23.09 4.72
CA TRP A 666 29.60 -23.62 3.58
C TRP A 666 28.76 -23.68 2.32
N VAL A 667 27.47 -24.01 2.46
CA VAL A 667 26.53 -24.05 1.35
C VAL A 667 26.42 -22.68 0.68
N LEU A 668 26.26 -21.61 1.47
CA LEU A 668 26.16 -20.26 0.91
C LEU A 668 27.42 -19.84 0.15
N LEU A 669 28.61 -20.15 0.69
CA LEU A 669 29.88 -19.89 0.02
C LEU A 669 30.04 -20.71 -1.27
N ALA A 670 29.66 -21.99 -1.25
CA ALA A 670 29.71 -22.85 -2.43
C ALA A 670 28.79 -22.32 -3.53
N VAL A 671 27.56 -21.91 -3.18
CA VAL A 671 26.63 -21.28 -4.12
C VAL A 671 27.22 -19.99 -4.69
N ALA A 672 27.79 -19.12 -3.86
CA ALA A 672 28.43 -17.87 -4.30
C ALA A 672 29.63 -18.10 -5.26
N LEU A 673 30.36 -19.22 -5.11
CA LEU A 673 31.45 -19.60 -6.01
C LEU A 673 30.93 -20.03 -7.38
N VAL A 674 29.85 -20.82 -7.39
CA VAL A 674 29.19 -21.26 -8.63
C VAL A 674 28.72 -20.06 -9.45
N VAL A 675 28.31 -18.96 -8.81
CA VAL A 675 27.87 -17.74 -9.52
C VAL A 675 28.97 -17.14 -10.40
N LEU A 676 30.24 -17.17 -9.99
CA LEU A 676 31.35 -16.69 -10.82
C LEU A 676 31.51 -17.48 -12.12
N LEU A 677 31.10 -18.75 -12.12
CA LEU A 677 31.18 -19.64 -13.27
C LEU A 677 29.98 -19.51 -14.22
N ILE A 678 28.84 -19.05 -13.71
CA ILE A 678 27.57 -18.99 -14.45
C ILE A 678 27.26 -17.58 -14.93
N ALA A 679 27.57 -16.54 -14.15
CA ALA A 679 27.21 -15.16 -14.46
C ALA A 679 27.94 -14.65 -15.71
N SER A 680 27.24 -13.87 -16.54
CA SER A 680 27.81 -13.23 -17.73
C SER A 680 27.40 -11.75 -17.82
N GLY A 681 28.19 -10.95 -18.56
CA GLY A 681 27.89 -9.54 -18.80
C GLY A 681 27.90 -8.67 -17.51
N PRO A 682 26.99 -7.70 -17.36
CA PRO A 682 26.95 -6.81 -16.19
C PRO A 682 26.83 -7.56 -14.85
N ARG A 683 26.18 -8.73 -14.84
CA ARG A 683 26.02 -9.56 -13.64
C ARG A 683 27.33 -10.19 -13.19
N PHE A 684 28.20 -10.57 -14.12
CA PHE A 684 29.53 -11.06 -13.80
C PHE A 684 30.35 -9.98 -13.09
N GLU A 685 30.31 -8.76 -13.59
CA GLU A 685 31.06 -7.66 -12.95
C GLU A 685 30.59 -7.40 -11.51
N TRP A 686 29.29 -7.47 -11.28
CA TRP A 686 28.72 -7.34 -9.93
C TRP A 686 29.02 -8.55 -9.05
N ALA A 687 29.12 -9.76 -9.61
CA ALA A 687 29.57 -10.93 -8.89
C ALA A 687 31.03 -10.78 -8.43
N VAL A 688 31.93 -10.25 -9.27
CA VAL A 688 33.31 -9.95 -8.88
C VAL A 688 33.36 -8.89 -7.77
N ARG A 689 32.57 -7.81 -7.88
CA ARG A 689 32.47 -6.77 -6.82
C ARG A 689 31.95 -7.35 -5.50
N ALA A 690 30.99 -8.27 -5.56
CA ALA A 690 30.48 -8.99 -4.39
C ALA A 690 31.56 -9.86 -3.73
N TRP A 691 32.39 -10.54 -4.53
CA TRP A 691 33.56 -11.27 -4.05
C TRP A 691 34.65 -10.35 -3.49
N GLY A 692 34.85 -9.16 -4.08
CA GLY A 692 35.72 -8.13 -3.51
C GLY A 692 35.29 -7.71 -2.10
N LEU A 693 33.98 -7.54 -1.87
CA LEU A 693 33.43 -7.24 -0.54
C LEU A 693 33.68 -8.37 0.47
N MET A 694 33.54 -9.63 0.01
CA MET A 694 33.89 -10.81 0.81
C MET A 694 35.37 -10.85 1.18
N ILE A 695 36.27 -10.68 0.22
CA ILE A 695 37.71 -10.71 0.44
C ILE A 695 38.11 -9.62 1.44
N VAL A 696 37.63 -8.38 1.25
CA VAL A 696 37.93 -7.27 2.17
C VAL A 696 37.39 -7.54 3.58
N GLY A 697 36.15 -8.02 3.71
CA GLY A 697 35.57 -8.32 5.03
C GLY A 697 36.30 -9.46 5.76
N PHE A 698 36.61 -10.56 5.07
CA PHE A 698 37.37 -11.67 5.65
C PHE A 698 38.81 -11.28 5.98
N ALA A 699 39.48 -10.54 5.09
CA ALA A 699 40.83 -10.05 5.34
C ALA A 699 40.86 -9.08 6.53
N ALA A 700 39.90 -8.17 6.64
CA ALA A 700 39.80 -7.25 7.77
C ALA A 700 39.61 -7.99 9.10
N ALA A 701 38.83 -9.08 9.11
CA ALA A 701 38.63 -9.90 10.31
C ALA A 701 39.82 -10.81 10.65
N TRP A 702 40.57 -11.29 9.65
CA TRP A 702 41.60 -12.32 9.82
C TRP A 702 43.04 -11.77 9.91
N LEU A 703 43.42 -10.88 8.99
CA LEU A 703 44.80 -10.43 8.80
C LEU A 703 45.40 -9.76 10.05
N PRO A 704 44.68 -8.88 10.77
CA PRO A 704 45.29 -8.23 11.93
C PRO A 704 45.66 -9.20 13.05
N GLN A 705 44.93 -10.30 13.19
CA GLN A 705 45.22 -11.35 14.17
C GLN A 705 46.53 -12.10 13.87
N ARG A 706 47.03 -12.01 12.63
CA ARG A 706 48.33 -12.55 12.21
C ARG A 706 49.48 -11.59 12.43
N ILE A 707 49.18 -10.29 12.42
CA ILE A 707 50.17 -9.22 12.60
C ILE A 707 50.51 -9.05 14.08
N SER A 708 49.50 -9.04 14.96
CA SER A 708 49.72 -8.99 16.41
C SER A 708 48.55 -9.61 17.17
N SER A 709 48.86 -10.46 18.15
CA SER A 709 47.87 -11.02 19.09
C SER A 709 47.62 -10.10 20.28
N THR A 710 48.42 -9.04 20.46
CA THR A 710 48.38 -8.13 21.60
C THR A 710 47.76 -6.78 21.28
N LEU A 711 47.36 -6.54 20.02
CA LEU A 711 46.64 -5.32 19.65
C LEU A 711 45.13 -5.51 19.80
N PRO A 712 44.42 -4.56 20.44
CA PRO A 712 42.97 -4.58 20.46
C PRO A 712 42.45 -4.38 19.04
N MET A 713 41.46 -5.16 18.61
CA MET A 713 40.92 -5.13 17.24
C MET A 713 39.43 -4.78 17.25
N PRO A 714 38.89 -4.16 16.19
CA PRO A 714 37.45 -3.98 16.06
C PRO A 714 36.71 -5.31 16.16
N VAL A 715 35.50 -5.26 16.71
CA VAL A 715 34.72 -6.48 16.89
C VAL A 715 34.46 -7.22 15.56
N ARG A 716 34.64 -8.54 15.58
CA ARG A 716 34.60 -9.43 14.41
C ARG A 716 33.29 -9.35 13.63
N GLU A 717 32.16 -9.25 14.33
CA GLU A 717 30.84 -9.16 13.69
C GLU A 717 30.78 -7.96 12.78
N GLY A 718 31.35 -6.82 13.21
CA GLY A 718 31.38 -5.58 12.45
C GLY A 718 32.28 -5.69 11.21
N LEU A 719 33.45 -6.32 11.35
CA LEU A 719 34.42 -6.48 10.27
C LEU A 719 33.93 -7.42 9.16
N LEU A 720 33.07 -8.39 9.48
CA LEU A 720 32.50 -9.35 8.52
C LEU A 720 31.29 -8.80 7.76
N ILE A 721 30.77 -7.61 8.08
CA ILE A 721 29.57 -7.05 7.44
C ILE A 721 29.74 -6.86 5.92
N PRO A 722 30.86 -6.30 5.40
CA PRO A 722 31.10 -6.26 3.95
C PRO A 722 30.99 -7.64 3.31
N ALA A 723 31.55 -8.66 3.97
CA ALA A 723 31.49 -10.03 3.47
C ALA A 723 30.06 -10.60 3.48
N ALA A 724 29.24 -10.25 4.47
CA ALA A 724 27.83 -10.63 4.49
C ALA A 724 27.03 -9.99 3.33
N VAL A 725 27.28 -8.71 3.04
CA VAL A 725 26.65 -8.02 1.90
C VAL A 725 27.10 -8.64 0.58
N GLY A 726 28.41 -8.90 0.43
CA GLY A 726 28.98 -9.57 -0.73
C GLY A 726 28.39 -10.95 -0.96
N LEU A 727 28.33 -11.80 0.07
CA LEU A 727 27.76 -13.14 -0.02
C LEU A 727 26.29 -13.10 -0.45
N ALA A 728 25.48 -12.26 0.20
CA ALA A 728 24.06 -12.13 -0.13
C ALA A 728 23.83 -11.64 -1.57
N LEU A 729 24.64 -10.68 -2.03
CA LEU A 729 24.57 -10.17 -3.39
C LEU A 729 24.99 -11.23 -4.42
N ALA A 730 26.06 -11.98 -4.14
CA ALA A 730 26.53 -13.05 -5.00
C ALA A 730 25.46 -14.14 -5.16
N VAL A 731 24.89 -14.64 -4.05
CA VAL A 731 23.84 -15.67 -4.10
C VAL A 731 22.58 -15.18 -4.83
N GLY A 732 22.15 -13.93 -4.62
CA GLY A 732 21.03 -13.34 -5.35
C GLY A 732 21.28 -13.21 -6.85
N LEU A 733 22.50 -12.81 -7.25
CA LEU A 733 22.93 -12.79 -8.65
C LEU A 733 22.92 -14.19 -9.27
N GLY A 734 23.31 -15.22 -8.51
CA GLY A 734 23.18 -16.62 -8.91
C GLY A 734 21.75 -16.99 -9.24
N ALA A 735 20.80 -16.65 -8.36
CA ALA A 735 19.39 -16.90 -8.60
C ALA A 735 18.86 -16.17 -9.85
N ALA A 736 19.27 -14.92 -10.10
CA ALA A 736 18.94 -14.20 -11.34
C ALA A 736 19.46 -14.94 -12.59
N SER A 737 20.74 -15.33 -12.57
CA SER A 737 21.37 -16.03 -13.68
C SER A 737 20.71 -17.39 -13.96
N LEU A 738 20.33 -18.12 -12.90
CA LEU A 738 19.62 -19.39 -13.06
C LEU A 738 18.23 -19.21 -13.70
N LEU A 739 17.47 -18.19 -13.31
CA LEU A 739 16.11 -17.99 -13.81
C LEU A 739 16.06 -17.49 -15.25
N THR A 740 17.01 -16.65 -15.69
CA THR A 740 16.98 -16.08 -17.04
C THR A 740 17.76 -16.89 -18.07
N ASP A 741 18.85 -17.55 -17.65
CA ASP A 741 19.83 -18.11 -18.60
C ASP A 741 19.63 -19.61 -18.83
N VAL A 742 18.89 -20.30 -17.95
CA VAL A 742 18.66 -21.76 -18.01
C VAL A 742 17.54 -22.14 -18.98
N GLY A 743 16.50 -21.30 -19.14
CA GLY A 743 15.37 -21.59 -20.03
C GLY A 743 15.70 -21.54 -21.53
N ARG A 744 16.86 -20.96 -21.90
CA ARG A 744 17.28 -20.80 -23.31
C ARG A 744 18.28 -21.87 -23.79
N ARG A 745 18.61 -22.89 -22.98
CA ARG A 745 19.67 -23.87 -23.30
C ARG A 745 19.21 -25.32 -23.10
N ARG A 746 19.82 -26.24 -23.84
CA ARG A 746 19.57 -27.70 -23.76
C ARG A 746 19.88 -28.24 -22.35
N PHE A 747 19.15 -29.28 -21.95
CA PHE A 747 19.27 -29.91 -20.62
C PHE A 747 20.71 -30.35 -20.31
N GLY A 748 21.23 -30.03 -19.11
CA GLY A 748 22.63 -30.30 -18.74
C GLY A 748 22.97 -30.02 -17.26
N TRP A 749 24.25 -30.22 -16.87
CA TRP A 749 24.72 -30.16 -15.46
C TRP A 749 24.36 -28.87 -14.70
N ARG A 750 24.15 -27.76 -15.42
CA ARG A 750 23.78 -26.46 -14.85
C ARG A 750 22.36 -26.45 -14.26
N GLN A 751 21.42 -27.21 -14.81
CA GLN A 751 20.06 -27.34 -14.26
C GLN A 751 20.05 -28.17 -12.98
N VAL A 752 20.84 -29.24 -12.94
CA VAL A 752 21.05 -30.04 -11.73
C VAL A 752 21.69 -29.19 -10.62
N SER A 753 22.68 -28.36 -10.96
CA SER A 753 23.28 -27.42 -9.99
C SER A 753 22.29 -26.35 -9.49
N ALA A 754 21.31 -25.96 -10.30
CA ALA A 754 20.29 -24.99 -9.94
C ALA A 754 19.33 -25.56 -8.88
N VAL A 755 18.81 -26.77 -9.11
CA VAL A 755 17.93 -27.47 -8.17
C VAL A 755 18.68 -27.75 -6.86
N LEU A 756 19.92 -28.24 -6.95
CA LEU A 756 20.76 -28.46 -5.77
C LEU A 756 21.02 -27.15 -5.00
N ALA A 757 21.30 -26.04 -5.69
CA ALA A 757 21.48 -24.75 -5.04
C ALA A 757 20.20 -24.26 -4.33
N THR A 758 19.03 -24.43 -4.94
CA THR A 758 17.74 -24.06 -4.33
C THR A 758 17.44 -24.90 -3.09
N VAL A 759 17.62 -26.22 -3.17
CA VAL A 759 17.45 -27.13 -2.02
C VAL A 759 18.46 -26.78 -0.91
N ALA A 760 19.70 -26.48 -1.29
CA ALA A 760 20.73 -26.15 -0.32
C ALA A 760 20.47 -24.80 0.38
N LEU A 761 19.79 -23.84 -0.27
CA LEU A 761 19.37 -22.58 0.35
C LEU A 761 18.30 -22.75 1.44
N LEU A 762 17.57 -23.87 1.47
CA LEU A 762 16.61 -24.17 2.55
C LEU A 762 17.31 -24.44 3.88
N LEU A 763 18.51 -25.02 3.87
CA LEU A 763 19.26 -25.36 5.08
C LEU A 763 19.57 -24.12 5.96
N PRO A 764 20.14 -23.03 5.43
CA PRO A 764 20.30 -21.78 6.18
C PRO A 764 18.97 -21.22 6.72
N VAL A 765 17.90 -21.25 5.92
CA VAL A 765 16.58 -20.71 6.31
C VAL A 765 15.98 -21.51 7.47
N LEU A 766 16.07 -22.84 7.42
CA LEU A 766 15.63 -23.73 8.50
C LEU A 766 16.46 -23.53 9.77
N ALA A 767 17.78 -23.37 9.65
CA ALA A 767 18.64 -23.05 10.79
C ALA A 767 18.27 -21.69 11.41
N PHE A 768 17.92 -20.69 10.59
CA PHE A 768 17.42 -19.41 11.08
C PHE A 768 16.08 -19.57 11.80
N ALA A 769 15.12 -20.30 11.22
CA ALA A 769 13.82 -20.55 11.83
C ALA A 769 13.95 -21.29 13.17
N ALA A 770 14.83 -22.28 13.27
CA ALA A 770 15.10 -22.99 14.52
C ALA A 770 15.61 -22.05 15.62
N ASP A 771 16.48 -21.09 15.29
CA ASP A 771 16.96 -20.10 16.26
C ASP A 771 15.87 -19.13 16.75
N THR A 772 14.77 -18.93 15.98
CA THR A 772 13.65 -18.09 16.43
C THR A 772 12.86 -18.71 17.59
N LEU A 773 12.92 -20.05 17.75
CA LEU A 773 12.19 -20.76 18.80
C LEU A 773 12.62 -20.32 20.21
N GLY A 774 13.85 -19.82 20.37
CA GLY A 774 14.39 -19.35 21.64
C GLY A 774 13.84 -18.00 22.11
N GLY A 775 13.14 -17.23 21.28
CA GLY A 775 12.44 -15.98 21.66
C GLY A 775 13.30 -14.77 22.06
N ARG A 776 14.61 -14.96 22.28
CA ARG A 776 15.58 -13.93 22.71
C ARG A 776 16.92 -13.96 21.95
N TRP A 777 16.98 -14.60 20.78
CA TRP A 777 18.20 -14.72 19.97
C TRP A 777 19.44 -15.26 20.72
N ARG A 778 19.24 -16.19 21.67
CA ARG A 778 20.30 -16.73 22.56
C ARG A 778 20.97 -15.67 23.46
N MET A 779 20.31 -14.53 23.67
CA MET A 779 20.73 -13.53 24.66
C MET A 779 20.55 -14.09 26.09
N PRO A 780 21.54 -13.90 26.99
CA PRO A 780 21.42 -14.31 28.39
C PRO A 780 20.20 -13.69 29.09
N SER A 781 19.58 -14.43 30.01
CA SER A 781 18.40 -14.00 30.77
C SER A 781 18.73 -13.01 31.89
N GLN A 782 19.96 -13.04 32.41
CA GLN A 782 20.40 -12.19 33.50
C GLN A 782 21.27 -11.04 32.98
N SER A 783 21.09 -9.86 33.58
CA SER A 783 21.97 -8.71 33.33
C SER A 783 23.30 -8.93 34.04
N TRP A 784 24.41 -8.59 33.40
CA TRP A 784 25.73 -8.56 34.03
C TRP A 784 26.51 -7.36 33.47
N ALA A 785 27.13 -6.60 34.38
CA ALA A 785 27.56 -5.22 34.16
C ALA A 785 28.94 -5.08 33.53
#